data_AF-A0A9P6RPK4-F1
#
_entry.id   AF-A0A9P6RPK4-F1
#
_cell.length_a   1.000
_cell.length_b   1.000
_cell.length_c   1.000
_cell.angle_alpha   90.00
_cell.angle_beta   90.00
_cell.angle_gamma   90.00
#
_symmetry.space_group_name_H-M   'P 1'
#
loop_
_entity.id
_entity.type
_entity.pdbx_description
1 polymer ?
#
loop_
_entity_poly.entity_id
_entity_poly.type
_entity_poly.pdbx_seq_one_letter_code
_entity_poly.pdbx_strand_id
1 'polypeptide(L)'
;MSNEIEALEPRPSTDGGHGMRAVPSPLYLGFDLSTQQLKVIALQLSDDGHLETHSSFAVHFDTDLAHYNTQGGVCVGRHEDTAGVVTTPVLMWVEALELVLDRMKRSDFPFERVKTISGAAQQHGSVYWSDTAQESFKKMQATSSSSSLSLTEIVKDAFTVHHSPIWQDTSTVDQCREIEEFMGETSRLVGQQRLAERTGSRAYERFTASQIMKIVQKTPEIYDATERISLVSSFLASLLMAKYAMIDVADGSGMNLLNIKTKTWDPTLTEFIGRGGVSRQLSNCSTTRENNDDTLSQKLGPVDVHGGGSVQGVISKWFVERYGFIPDTEVISFTGDNPATVMALHAEKGEAIVSLGTSDTLLLYTNNCGSASGSEPTQISHPTTANAKLFSTGYLCHPIDPNGYLMLYCAKNGSLARERVRDLYAHGNWDEFDSYLKGRQGFNDKGPAQLGNPTSRIGFYFFDREIWPPVQGLFKFEDGDRVEEFSDNKRQANVLGICESQFLTMRVRSSQGDTSSSQLSASSCTSAEPSLSPPGISRILATGGASSNPSILQLLSNVFGVPVVSTSIEGRSEEKGAGSAAWGAARKAFLCSGRGQEERRTSRVDVAAGVFLPDLSQTRKYVESIPEFVRLEGTLQRENIF
;
A
#
# COMPACT_ATOMS: atom_id res chain seq x y z
N MET A 1 -65.00 69.48 -27.76
CA MET A 1 -64.40 68.16 -28.01
C MET A 1 -63.05 68.42 -28.66
N SER A 2 -62.00 68.41 -27.86
CA SER A 2 -60.62 68.63 -28.30
C SER A 2 -59.80 67.62 -27.51
N ASN A 3 -59.31 66.62 -28.24
CA ASN A 3 -58.30 65.68 -27.78
C ASN A 3 -56.95 66.36 -27.96
N GLU A 4 -56.07 66.25 -26.97
CA GLU A 4 -54.65 66.04 -27.23
C GLU A 4 -54.03 65.33 -26.03
N ILE A 5 -53.16 64.39 -26.37
CA ILE A 5 -52.55 63.38 -25.50
C ILE A 5 -51.25 63.96 -24.96
N GLU A 6 -51.03 63.87 -23.64
CA GLU A 6 -49.73 64.12 -23.02
C GLU A 6 -49.27 62.90 -22.23
N ALA A 7 -48.00 62.55 -22.42
CA ALA A 7 -47.33 61.36 -21.91
C ALA A 7 -46.96 61.48 -20.42
N LEU A 8 -47.05 60.37 -19.68
CA LEU A 8 -46.57 60.25 -18.30
C LEU A 8 -45.56 59.09 -18.19
N GLU A 9 -44.41 59.42 -17.60
CA GLU A 9 -43.23 58.57 -17.41
C GLU A 9 -43.46 57.33 -16.52
N PRO A 10 -42.69 56.24 -16.72
CA PRO A 10 -42.78 55.02 -15.91
C PRO A 10 -42.04 55.14 -14.57
N ARG A 11 -42.66 54.59 -13.51
CA ARG A 11 -42.12 54.48 -12.14
C ARG A 11 -40.91 53.53 -12.07
N PRO A 12 -39.96 53.75 -11.14
CA PRO A 12 -38.78 52.91 -11.00
C PRO A 12 -39.13 51.50 -10.47
N SER A 13 -38.58 50.49 -11.12
CA SER A 13 -38.63 49.09 -10.73
C SER A 13 -37.77 48.84 -9.50
N THR A 14 -38.38 48.35 -8.42
CA THR A 14 -37.67 47.71 -7.31
C THR A 14 -37.30 46.28 -7.72
N ASP A 15 -36.14 46.10 -8.32
CA ASP A 15 -35.52 44.78 -8.45
C ASP A 15 -34.12 44.82 -7.82
N GLY A 16 -34.11 44.69 -6.50
CA GLY A 16 -32.90 44.52 -5.71
C GLY A 16 -32.44 43.08 -5.79
N GLY A 17 -31.87 42.68 -6.94
CA GLY A 17 -31.17 41.41 -7.09
C GLY A 17 -29.89 41.41 -6.25
N HIS A 18 -29.99 41.03 -4.97
CA HIS A 18 -28.83 40.52 -4.25
C HIS A 18 -28.37 39.23 -4.94
N GLY A 19 -27.34 39.33 -5.78
CA GLY A 19 -26.63 38.16 -6.27
C GLY A 19 -26.12 37.38 -5.05
N MET A 20 -26.75 36.24 -4.75
CA MET A 20 -26.21 35.28 -3.79
C MET A 20 -24.83 34.89 -4.31
N ARG A 21 -23.79 35.36 -3.63
CA ARG A 21 -22.42 34.88 -3.84
C ARG A 21 -22.47 33.37 -3.61
N ALA A 22 -22.20 32.57 -4.65
CA ALA A 22 -22.15 31.12 -4.52
C ALA A 22 -21.22 30.76 -3.36
N VAL A 23 -21.72 29.97 -2.39
CA VAL A 23 -20.90 29.51 -1.26
C VAL A 23 -19.77 28.67 -1.84
N PRO A 24 -18.48 28.99 -1.59
CA PRO A 24 -17.37 28.21 -2.13
C PRO A 24 -17.47 26.73 -1.73
N SER A 25 -17.16 25.82 -2.66
CA SER A 25 -17.19 24.39 -2.34
C SER A 25 -16.28 24.07 -1.15
N PRO A 26 -16.71 23.20 -0.21
CA PRO A 26 -15.85 22.64 0.82
C PRO A 26 -14.60 21.97 0.23
N LEU A 27 -13.53 21.97 1.01
CA LEU A 27 -12.28 21.28 0.70
C LEU A 27 -12.08 20.06 1.58
N TYR A 28 -11.44 19.05 1.01
CA TYR A 28 -11.10 17.77 1.65
C TYR A 28 -9.59 17.57 1.57
N LEU A 29 -8.90 17.51 2.71
CA LEU A 29 -7.44 17.38 2.72
C LEU A 29 -7.00 15.93 2.87
N GLY A 30 -5.98 15.57 2.11
CA GLY A 30 -5.26 14.31 2.19
C GLY A 30 -3.77 14.53 2.34
N PHE A 31 -3.22 14.08 3.45
CA PHE A 31 -1.78 14.04 3.70
C PHE A 31 -1.19 12.73 3.16
N ASP A 32 0.09 12.74 2.80
CA ASP A 32 0.89 11.55 2.48
C ASP A 32 2.29 11.73 3.06
N LEU A 33 2.51 11.13 4.23
CA LEU A 33 3.82 11.09 4.87
C LEU A 33 4.62 9.89 4.34
N SER A 34 5.14 10.06 3.13
CA SER A 34 5.98 9.07 2.45
C SER A 34 7.40 9.03 3.00
N THR A 35 8.24 8.15 2.48
CA THR A 35 9.65 8.03 2.91
C THR A 35 10.50 9.27 2.59
N GLN A 36 10.25 9.93 1.46
CA GLN A 36 11.12 11.01 0.95
C GLN A 36 10.53 12.41 1.11
N GLN A 37 9.22 12.50 1.36
CA GLN A 37 8.49 13.75 1.41
C GLN A 37 7.20 13.65 2.22
N LEU A 38 6.72 14.79 2.70
CA LEU A 38 5.33 14.98 3.11
C LEU A 38 4.58 15.73 2.01
N LYS A 39 3.54 15.12 1.44
CA LYS A 39 2.68 15.74 0.42
C LYS A 39 1.28 16.01 1.00
N VAL A 40 0.65 17.09 0.55
CA VAL A 40 -0.74 17.43 0.87
C VAL A 40 -1.49 17.72 -0.43
N ILE A 41 -2.70 17.15 -0.56
CA ILE A 41 -3.63 17.43 -1.65
C ILE A 41 -4.95 17.91 -1.06
N ALA A 42 -5.49 19.00 -1.62
CA ALA A 42 -6.84 19.47 -1.35
C ALA A 42 -7.75 19.11 -2.53
N LEU A 43 -8.83 18.39 -2.25
CA LEU A 43 -9.87 18.08 -3.23
C LEU A 43 -11.09 18.96 -3.03
N GLN A 44 -11.79 19.24 -4.13
CA GLN A 44 -13.10 19.87 -4.14
C GLN A 44 -14.03 19.12 -5.09
N LEU A 45 -15.33 19.32 -4.90
CA LEU A 45 -16.32 18.94 -5.90
C LEU A 45 -16.46 20.07 -6.92
N SER A 46 -16.34 19.75 -8.19
CA SER A 46 -16.73 20.64 -9.29
C SER A 46 -18.26 20.73 -9.40
N ASP A 47 -18.74 21.73 -10.15
CA ASP A 47 -20.18 21.99 -10.31
C ASP A 47 -20.93 20.81 -10.99
N ASP A 48 -20.23 19.98 -11.74
CA ASP A 48 -20.74 18.75 -12.37
C ASP A 48 -20.66 17.50 -11.46
N GLY A 49 -20.21 17.66 -10.21
CA GLY A 49 -20.18 16.60 -9.20
C GLY A 49 -18.95 15.70 -9.26
N HIS A 50 -17.90 16.07 -10.00
CA HIS A 50 -16.64 15.34 -10.01
C HIS A 50 -15.68 15.81 -8.92
N LEU A 51 -14.92 14.88 -8.35
CA LEU A 51 -13.90 15.19 -7.37
C LEU A 51 -12.60 15.57 -8.10
N GLU A 52 -12.11 16.79 -7.90
CA GLU A 52 -10.93 17.31 -8.57
C GLU A 52 -9.92 17.90 -7.60
N THR A 53 -8.64 17.96 -8.02
CA THR A 53 -7.59 18.59 -7.24
C THR A 53 -7.69 20.13 -7.33
N HIS A 54 -7.99 20.74 -6.19
CA HIS A 54 -7.91 22.20 -6.00
C HIS A 54 -6.45 22.66 -5.96
N SER A 55 -5.63 22.04 -5.11
CA SER A 55 -4.23 22.43 -4.90
C SER A 55 -3.40 21.28 -4.32
N SER A 56 -2.08 21.32 -4.53
CA SER A 56 -1.13 20.37 -3.92
C SER A 56 0.11 21.09 -3.43
N PHE A 57 0.66 20.60 -2.33
CA PHE A 57 1.86 21.11 -1.68
C PHE A 57 2.73 19.93 -1.24
N ALA A 58 4.04 20.12 -1.16
CA ALA A 58 4.95 19.10 -0.68
C ALA A 58 6.14 19.71 0.06
N VAL A 59 6.77 18.90 0.90
CA VAL A 59 8.07 19.15 1.53
C VAL A 59 8.95 17.92 1.27
N HIS A 60 10.08 18.11 0.60
CA HIS A 60 11.05 17.07 0.28
C HIS A 60 12.14 17.07 1.34
N PHE A 61 12.31 15.95 2.05
CA PHE A 61 13.11 15.92 3.29
C PHE A 61 14.57 16.31 3.09
N ASP A 62 15.25 15.71 2.11
CA ASP A 62 16.69 15.95 1.92
C ASP A 62 17.01 17.38 1.46
N THR A 63 16.10 18.03 0.73
CA THR A 63 16.31 19.38 0.19
C THR A 63 15.78 20.47 1.12
N ASP A 64 14.59 20.27 1.67
CA ASP A 64 13.90 21.29 2.48
C ASP A 64 14.29 21.22 3.95
N LEU A 65 14.77 20.06 4.44
CA LEU A 65 15.11 19.79 5.83
C LEU A 65 16.52 19.16 5.95
N ALA A 66 17.45 19.66 5.14
CA ALA A 66 18.80 19.11 4.99
C ALA A 66 19.59 18.98 6.31
N HIS A 67 19.25 19.74 7.36
CA HIS A 67 19.88 19.66 8.67
C HIS A 67 19.68 18.32 9.39
N TYR A 68 18.71 17.51 8.99
CA TYR A 68 18.57 16.14 9.50
C TYR A 68 19.55 15.14 8.85
N ASN A 69 20.28 15.56 7.80
CA ASN A 69 21.32 14.76 7.12
C ASN A 69 20.81 13.39 6.61
N THR A 70 19.57 13.34 6.14
CA THR A 70 19.00 12.14 5.51
C THR A 70 19.47 11.98 4.07
N GLN A 71 19.36 10.75 3.56
CA GLN A 71 19.48 10.46 2.13
C GLN A 71 18.29 9.61 1.70
N GLY A 72 17.51 10.10 0.75
CA GLY A 72 16.19 9.56 0.44
C GLY A 72 15.21 9.66 1.62
N GLY A 73 15.38 10.65 2.52
CA GLY A 73 14.56 10.79 3.72
C GLY A 73 14.86 9.80 4.85
N VAL A 74 15.97 9.05 4.76
CA VAL A 74 16.32 8.00 5.72
C VAL A 74 17.74 8.09 6.24
N CYS A 75 17.97 7.48 7.40
CA CYS A 75 19.26 7.23 8.02
C CYS A 75 19.51 5.72 8.03
N VAL A 76 20.57 5.28 7.36
CA VAL A 76 20.98 3.87 7.28
C VAL A 76 22.09 3.59 8.28
N GLY A 77 21.96 2.50 9.05
CA GLY A 77 23.03 2.00 9.94
C GLY A 77 24.30 1.67 9.15
N ARG A 78 25.44 2.23 9.57
CA ARG A 78 26.72 2.11 8.85
C ARG A 78 27.72 1.15 9.53
N HIS A 79 27.37 0.62 10.69
CA HIS A 79 28.21 -0.30 11.46
C HIS A 79 27.67 -1.73 11.38
N GLU A 80 28.53 -2.74 11.56
CA GLU A 80 28.15 -4.15 11.46
C GLU A 80 27.01 -4.54 12.42
N ASP A 81 26.97 -3.95 13.62
CA ASP A 81 25.93 -4.14 14.64
C ASP A 81 24.59 -3.47 14.30
N THR A 82 24.58 -2.58 13.31
CA THR A 82 23.41 -1.85 12.79
C THR A 82 23.12 -2.17 11.32
N ALA A 83 23.69 -3.26 10.80
CA ALA A 83 23.43 -3.71 9.44
C ALA A 83 21.93 -3.95 9.21
N GLY A 84 21.40 -3.40 8.12
CA GLY A 84 19.97 -3.47 7.77
C GLY A 84 19.06 -2.57 8.59
N VAL A 85 19.58 -1.80 9.56
CA VAL A 85 18.79 -0.80 10.31
C VAL A 85 18.55 0.41 9.41
N VAL A 86 17.28 0.78 9.24
CA VAL A 86 16.89 1.97 8.47
C VAL A 86 15.83 2.73 9.25
N THR A 87 16.12 4.01 9.51
CA THR A 87 15.27 4.86 10.37
C THR A 87 15.04 6.23 9.77
N THR A 88 14.08 6.97 10.31
CA THR A 88 13.86 8.38 10.00
C THR A 88 13.68 9.19 11.29
N PRO A 89 14.29 10.38 11.44
CA PRO A 89 14.09 11.22 12.61
C PRO A 89 12.62 11.64 12.75
N VAL A 90 12.00 11.38 13.91
CA VAL A 90 10.57 11.69 14.12
C VAL A 90 10.30 13.20 14.03
N LEU A 91 11.22 14.03 14.55
CA LEU A 91 11.07 15.49 14.50
C LEU A 91 11.16 16.07 13.09
N MET A 92 11.81 15.37 12.15
CA MET A 92 11.80 15.77 10.74
C MET A 92 10.39 15.71 10.16
N TRP A 93 9.60 14.69 10.52
CA TRP A 93 8.19 14.61 10.10
C TRP A 93 7.32 15.70 10.73
N VAL A 94 7.59 16.04 12.00
CA VAL A 94 6.90 17.15 12.69
C VAL A 94 7.21 18.48 11.99
N GLU A 95 8.48 18.75 11.70
CA GLU A 95 8.92 19.96 11.02
C GLU A 95 8.38 20.04 9.59
N ALA A 96 8.33 18.91 8.88
CA ALA A 96 7.74 18.84 7.55
C ALA A 96 6.24 19.21 7.54
N LEU A 97 5.48 18.77 8.56
CA LEU A 97 4.06 19.11 8.72
C LEU A 97 3.88 20.62 8.90
N GLU A 98 4.67 21.25 9.76
CA GLU A 98 4.61 22.69 9.95
C GLU A 98 5.00 23.43 8.66
N LEU A 99 6.11 23.03 8.03
CA LEU A 99 6.62 23.67 6.83
C LEU A 99 5.65 23.59 5.64
N VAL A 100 4.96 22.45 5.45
CA VAL A 100 3.99 22.32 4.34
C VAL A 100 2.76 23.19 4.57
N LEU A 101 2.30 23.33 5.83
CA LEU A 101 1.20 24.21 6.19
C LEU A 101 1.59 25.69 6.08
N ASP A 102 2.83 26.05 6.41
CA ASP A 102 3.35 27.40 6.17
C ASP A 102 3.42 27.73 4.67
N ARG A 103 3.79 26.77 3.82
CA ARG A 103 3.76 26.92 2.35
C ARG A 103 2.33 27.14 1.84
N MET A 104 1.37 26.37 2.37
CA MET A 104 -0.05 26.55 2.08
C MET A 104 -0.52 27.96 2.47
N LYS A 105 -0.21 28.41 3.69
CA LYS A 105 -0.57 29.75 4.18
C LYS A 105 0.06 30.87 3.34
N ARG A 106 1.34 30.74 2.96
CA ARG A 106 2.04 31.70 2.09
C ARG A 106 1.48 31.75 0.66
N SER A 107 0.73 30.72 0.27
CA SER A 107 0.06 30.64 -1.04
C SER A 107 -1.42 31.03 -0.94
N ASP A 108 -1.83 31.70 0.14
CA ASP A 108 -3.21 32.11 0.42
C ASP A 108 -4.21 30.95 0.35
N PHE A 109 -3.80 29.76 0.81
CA PHE A 109 -4.69 28.60 0.86
C PHE A 109 -5.86 28.85 1.84
N PRO A 110 -7.12 28.59 1.44
CA PRO A 110 -8.30 28.91 2.24
C PRO A 110 -8.61 27.81 3.26
N PHE A 111 -7.87 27.79 4.37
CA PHE A 111 -8.01 26.80 5.44
C PHE A 111 -9.42 26.73 6.02
N GLU A 112 -10.16 27.83 6.01
CA GLU A 112 -11.53 27.93 6.51
C GLU A 112 -12.54 27.11 5.68
N ARG A 113 -12.17 26.71 4.46
CA ARG A 113 -13.00 25.84 3.60
C ARG A 113 -12.80 24.35 3.90
N VAL A 114 -11.77 23.98 4.66
CA VAL A 114 -11.45 22.57 4.93
C VAL A 114 -12.49 21.99 5.86
N LYS A 115 -13.23 20.99 5.38
CA LYS A 115 -14.29 20.33 6.16
C LYS A 115 -13.78 19.08 6.86
N THR A 116 -13.07 18.24 6.13
CA THR A 116 -12.51 17.00 6.69
C THR A 116 -11.09 16.77 6.21
N ILE A 117 -10.32 16.08 7.06
CA ILE A 117 -8.93 15.74 6.83
C ILE A 117 -8.78 14.22 6.99
N SER A 118 -8.02 13.59 6.11
CA SER A 118 -7.46 12.26 6.33
C SER A 118 -6.02 12.24 5.81
N GLY A 119 -5.37 11.08 5.89
CA GLY A 119 -4.01 10.94 5.42
C GLY A 119 -3.59 9.51 5.17
N ALA A 120 -2.54 9.40 4.38
CA ALA A 120 -1.74 8.25 4.15
C ALA A 120 -0.37 8.45 4.81
N ALA A 121 0.30 7.35 5.14
CA ALA A 121 1.71 7.37 5.48
C ALA A 121 2.38 6.08 5.00
N GLN A 122 3.71 6.12 4.89
CA GLN A 122 4.51 4.92 4.68
C GLN A 122 4.14 3.86 5.74
N GLN A 123 3.86 2.64 5.28
CA GLN A 123 3.41 1.58 6.18
C GLN A 123 4.49 1.09 7.13
N HIS A 124 4.06 0.36 8.15
CA HIS A 124 4.86 -0.41 9.10
C HIS A 124 5.70 0.40 10.10
N GLY A 125 6.15 1.61 9.73
CA GLY A 125 6.96 2.44 10.61
C GLY A 125 6.22 2.83 11.89
N SER A 126 6.97 2.95 12.98
CA SER A 126 6.39 3.15 14.33
C SER A 126 7.00 4.32 15.10
N VAL A 127 6.16 5.05 15.80
CA VAL A 127 6.52 6.16 16.69
C VAL A 127 6.19 5.79 18.13
N TYR A 128 7.12 6.09 19.04
CA TYR A 128 7.07 5.70 20.45
C TYR A 128 6.99 6.97 21.30
N TRP A 129 5.83 7.21 21.90
CA TRP A 129 5.53 8.41 22.67
C TRP A 129 5.94 8.23 24.13
N SER A 130 6.56 9.26 24.71
CA SER A 130 6.85 9.33 26.15
C SER A 130 5.64 9.79 26.95
N ASP A 131 5.71 9.66 28.27
CA ASP A 131 4.72 10.17 29.22
C ASP A 131 4.50 11.70 29.17
N THR A 132 5.42 12.45 28.55
CA THR A 132 5.31 13.90 28.38
C THR A 132 4.44 14.32 27.18
N ALA A 133 4.08 13.38 26.30
CA ALA A 133 3.30 13.67 25.10
C ALA A 133 1.92 14.27 25.42
N GLN A 134 1.27 13.83 26.51
CA GLN A 134 0.02 14.43 26.98
C GLN A 134 0.15 15.91 27.36
N GLU A 135 1.28 16.30 27.96
CA GLU A 135 1.54 17.70 28.28
C GLU A 135 1.74 18.52 27.00
N SER A 136 2.43 17.95 26.01
CA SER A 136 2.61 18.56 24.69
C SER A 136 1.26 18.80 23.99
N PHE A 137 0.36 17.82 24.03
CA PHE A 137 -1.00 17.98 23.51
C PHE A 137 -1.81 19.06 24.26
N LYS A 138 -1.70 19.12 25.60
CA LYS A 138 -2.33 20.20 26.38
C LYS A 138 -1.77 21.57 25.99
N LYS A 139 -0.47 21.70 25.74
CA LYS A 139 0.17 22.94 25.25
C LYS A 139 -0.39 23.34 23.89
N MET A 140 -0.56 22.41 22.96
CA MET A 140 -1.21 22.68 21.66
C MET A 140 -2.65 23.18 21.84
N GLN A 141 -3.44 22.56 22.73
CA GLN A 141 -4.83 22.98 22.97
C GLN A 141 -4.95 24.29 23.75
N ALA A 142 -3.97 24.64 24.58
CA ALA A 142 -3.94 25.89 25.34
C ALA A 142 -3.37 27.08 24.54
N THR A 143 -2.84 26.84 23.34
CA THR A 143 -2.20 27.86 22.52
C THR A 143 -3.18 28.97 22.13
N SER A 144 -2.68 30.22 22.11
CA SER A 144 -3.37 31.38 21.56
C SER A 144 -2.69 31.83 20.27
N SER A 145 -3.37 32.65 19.47
CA SER A 145 -2.84 33.20 18.21
C SER A 145 -1.57 34.06 18.38
N SER A 146 -1.19 34.41 19.61
CA SER A 146 0.05 35.13 19.94
C SER A 146 1.27 34.23 20.21
N SER A 147 1.10 32.91 20.29
CA SER A 147 2.20 31.99 20.55
C SER A 147 3.14 31.88 19.36
N SER A 148 4.44 32.10 19.60
CA SER A 148 5.49 31.93 18.59
C SER A 148 6.09 30.52 18.54
N LEU A 149 5.72 29.63 19.48
CA LEU A 149 6.30 28.28 19.55
C LEU A 149 5.95 27.47 18.29
N SER A 150 6.97 26.88 17.70
CA SER A 150 6.85 25.87 16.65
C SER A 150 6.30 24.56 17.20
N LEU A 151 5.76 23.72 16.32
CA LEU A 151 5.25 22.41 16.69
C LEU A 151 6.38 21.51 17.19
N THR A 152 7.56 21.56 16.58
CA THR A 152 8.76 20.82 17.02
C THR A 152 9.18 21.21 18.43
N GLU A 153 9.18 22.50 18.78
CA GLU A 153 9.47 22.94 20.15
C GLU A 153 8.46 22.42 21.18
N ILE A 154 7.18 22.30 20.78
CA ILE A 154 6.13 21.80 21.66
C ILE A 154 6.29 20.30 21.93
N VAL A 155 6.65 19.50 20.92
CA VAL A 155 6.64 18.03 20.99
C VAL A 155 8.03 17.38 21.08
N LYS A 156 9.13 18.14 21.14
CA LYS A 156 10.50 17.59 21.14
C LYS A 156 10.77 16.51 22.20
N ASP A 157 10.14 16.62 23.37
CA ASP A 157 10.32 15.72 24.51
C ASP A 157 9.28 14.58 24.53
N ALA A 158 8.34 14.57 23.57
CA ALA A 158 7.19 13.67 23.51
C ALA A 158 7.53 12.25 22.97
N PHE A 159 8.80 11.96 22.67
CA PHE A 159 9.22 10.71 22.03
C PHE A 159 10.33 10.02 22.82
N THR A 160 10.19 8.70 23.03
CA THR A 160 11.24 7.85 23.61
C THR A 160 12.19 7.30 22.55
N VAL A 161 11.71 7.14 21.31
CA VAL A 161 12.51 6.75 20.14
C VAL A 161 12.56 7.92 19.18
N HIS A 162 13.73 8.55 19.06
CA HIS A 162 13.92 9.73 18.21
C HIS A 162 14.09 9.38 16.72
N HIS A 163 14.50 8.15 16.42
CA HIS A 163 14.69 7.61 15.07
C HIS A 163 13.73 6.45 14.86
N SER A 164 12.62 6.70 14.19
CA SER A 164 11.58 5.71 13.92
C SER A 164 12.09 4.65 12.95
N PRO A 165 11.96 3.34 13.24
CA PRO A 165 12.17 2.31 12.24
C PRO A 165 11.10 2.43 11.14
N ILE A 166 11.50 2.23 9.89
CA ILE A 166 10.61 2.38 8.72
C ILE A 166 10.53 1.09 7.88
N TRP A 167 9.72 1.12 6.82
CA TRP A 167 9.45 -0.07 5.98
C TRP A 167 10.70 -0.69 5.33
N GLN A 168 11.79 0.06 5.21
CA GLN A 168 13.06 -0.40 4.63
C GLN A 168 13.96 -1.13 5.63
N ASP A 169 13.63 -1.14 6.92
CA ASP A 169 14.41 -1.83 7.94
C ASP A 169 14.29 -3.36 7.76
N THR A 170 15.44 -4.03 7.68
CA THR A 170 15.55 -5.48 7.52
C THR A 170 16.33 -6.13 8.66
N SER A 171 16.45 -5.47 9.81
CA SER A 171 17.35 -5.86 10.89
C SER A 171 16.74 -6.81 11.93
N THR A 172 15.50 -7.28 11.71
CA THR A 172 14.72 -8.06 12.69
C THR A 172 14.48 -9.52 12.26
N VAL A 173 15.39 -10.08 11.47
CA VAL A 173 15.33 -11.48 10.99
C VAL A 173 15.14 -12.47 12.14
N ASP A 174 15.85 -12.27 13.25
CA ASP A 174 15.78 -13.13 14.43
C ASP A 174 14.41 -13.04 15.13
N GLN A 175 13.88 -11.83 15.29
CA GLN A 175 12.53 -11.62 15.85
C GLN A 175 11.46 -12.24 14.94
N CYS A 176 11.58 -12.10 13.61
CA CYS A 176 10.66 -12.76 12.69
C CYS A 176 10.67 -14.29 12.83
N ARG A 177 11.86 -14.88 12.95
CA ARG A 177 12.00 -16.33 13.19
C ARG A 177 11.36 -16.74 14.51
N GLU A 178 11.62 -16.00 15.58
CA GLU A 178 11.11 -16.28 16.92
C GLU A 178 9.57 -16.22 16.97
N ILE A 179 8.97 -15.24 16.29
CA ILE A 179 7.50 -15.13 16.16
C ILE A 179 6.93 -16.33 15.39
N GLU A 180 7.54 -16.71 14.27
CA GLU A 180 7.10 -17.86 13.48
C GLU A 180 7.24 -19.17 14.28
N GLU A 181 8.34 -19.37 15.00
CA GLU A 181 8.54 -20.55 15.84
C GLU A 181 7.50 -20.63 16.97
N PHE A 182 7.22 -19.51 17.64
CA PHE A 182 6.19 -19.42 18.67
C PHE A 182 4.80 -19.78 18.14
N MET A 183 4.43 -19.27 16.96
CA MET A 183 3.14 -19.60 16.35
C MET A 183 3.06 -21.05 15.85
N GLY A 184 4.20 -21.62 15.49
CA GLY A 184 4.29 -22.90 14.80
C GLY A 184 4.21 -24.11 15.71
N GLU A 185 4.74 -24.02 16.94
CA GLU A 185 4.95 -25.10 17.92
C GLU A 185 5.73 -26.31 17.38
N THR A 186 5.24 -26.94 16.31
CA THR A 186 5.79 -28.12 15.64
C THR A 186 6.80 -27.78 14.55
N SER A 187 6.65 -26.65 13.85
CA SER A 187 7.62 -26.18 12.86
C SER A 187 7.43 -24.71 12.49
N ARG A 188 8.51 -24.07 12.02
CA ARG A 188 8.49 -22.69 11.52
C ARG A 188 7.53 -22.50 10.32
N LEU A 189 7.37 -23.51 9.45
CA LEU A 189 6.43 -23.44 8.31
C LEU A 189 4.97 -23.40 8.77
N VAL A 190 4.60 -24.19 9.79
CA VAL A 190 3.27 -24.11 10.42
C VAL A 190 3.06 -22.73 11.05
N GLY A 191 4.11 -22.17 11.65
CA GLY A 191 4.10 -20.83 12.20
C GLY A 191 3.83 -19.73 11.19
N GLN A 192 4.52 -19.77 10.04
CA GLN A 192 4.29 -18.86 8.92
C GLN A 192 2.84 -18.90 8.46
N GLN A 193 2.26 -20.09 8.34
CA GLN A 193 0.87 -20.28 7.93
C GLN A 193 -0.11 -19.72 8.95
N ARG A 194 0.00 -20.13 10.22
CA ARG A 194 -0.89 -19.65 11.29
C ARG A 194 -0.82 -18.13 11.46
N LEU A 195 0.39 -17.55 11.38
CA LEU A 195 0.57 -16.11 11.45
C LEU A 195 -0.09 -15.40 10.26
N ALA A 196 0.04 -15.94 9.05
CA ALA A 196 -0.61 -15.39 7.86
C ALA A 196 -2.13 -15.53 7.89
N GLU A 197 -2.67 -16.65 8.37
CA GLU A 197 -4.12 -16.86 8.49
C GLU A 197 -4.79 -15.97 9.55
N ARG A 198 -4.01 -15.55 10.57
CA ARG A 198 -4.46 -14.63 11.63
C ARG A 198 -4.27 -13.17 11.24
N THR A 199 -3.07 -12.81 10.80
CA THR A 199 -2.64 -11.41 10.62
C THR A 199 -2.59 -10.97 9.16
N GLY A 200 -2.90 -11.86 8.23
CA GLY A 200 -2.86 -11.60 6.79
C GLY A 200 -1.48 -11.76 6.17
N SER A 201 -0.40 -11.92 6.94
CA SER A 201 0.97 -12.10 6.43
C SER A 201 1.79 -13.01 7.33
N ARG A 202 2.79 -13.69 6.76
CA ARG A 202 3.91 -14.24 7.55
C ARG A 202 4.71 -13.11 8.24
N ALA A 203 5.73 -13.46 9.01
CA ALA A 203 6.60 -12.45 9.59
C ALA A 203 7.50 -11.85 8.49
N TYR A 204 7.59 -10.52 8.49
CA TYR A 204 8.53 -9.75 7.68
C TYR A 204 9.24 -8.75 8.58
N GLU A 205 10.50 -8.47 8.28
CA GLU A 205 11.40 -7.68 9.14
C GLU A 205 10.89 -6.25 9.35
N ARG A 206 10.28 -5.69 8.30
CA ARG A 206 9.70 -4.35 8.40
C ARG A 206 8.44 -4.28 9.26
N PHE A 207 7.74 -5.39 9.49
CA PHE A 207 6.45 -5.38 10.18
C PHE A 207 6.64 -5.01 11.65
N THR A 208 5.72 -4.18 12.14
CA THR A 208 5.86 -3.43 13.39
C THR A 208 6.04 -4.32 14.62
N ALA A 209 5.45 -5.52 14.67
CA ALA A 209 5.67 -6.49 15.74
C ALA A 209 7.15 -6.78 15.96
N SER A 210 7.88 -7.09 14.89
CA SER A 210 9.30 -7.47 14.98
C SER A 210 10.18 -6.29 15.41
N GLN A 211 9.86 -5.07 14.97
CA GLN A 211 10.53 -3.84 15.36
C GLN A 211 10.28 -3.49 16.83
N ILE A 212 9.03 -3.61 17.30
CA ILE A 212 8.70 -3.46 18.72
C ILE A 212 9.45 -4.51 19.55
N MET A 213 9.42 -5.79 19.14
CA MET A 213 10.10 -6.87 19.84
C MET A 213 11.61 -6.62 19.97
N LYS A 214 12.25 -6.10 18.92
CA LYS A 214 13.66 -5.70 18.93
C LYS A 214 13.93 -4.61 19.97
N ILE A 215 13.07 -3.58 20.08
CA ILE A 215 13.22 -2.53 21.10
C ILE A 215 13.02 -3.12 22.50
N VAL A 216 12.00 -3.98 22.69
CA VAL A 216 11.77 -4.66 23.97
C VAL A 216 12.97 -5.54 24.37
N GLN A 217 13.66 -6.16 23.42
CA GLN A 217 14.82 -7.01 23.68
C GLN A 217 16.12 -6.22 23.89
N LYS A 218 16.38 -5.19 23.06
CA LYS A 218 17.66 -4.47 23.02
C LYS A 218 17.71 -3.24 23.92
N THR A 219 16.59 -2.54 24.08
CA THR A 219 16.48 -1.27 24.82
C THR A 219 15.21 -1.27 25.68
N PRO A 220 15.13 -2.18 26.67
CA PRO A 220 13.93 -2.36 27.48
C PRO A 220 13.48 -1.09 28.21
N GLU A 221 14.43 -0.28 28.67
CA GLU A 221 14.18 1.00 29.35
C GLU A 221 13.45 2.01 28.46
N ILE A 222 13.73 2.03 27.15
CA ILE A 222 13.03 2.88 26.18
C ILE A 222 11.57 2.42 26.04
N TYR A 223 11.35 1.11 25.96
CA TYR A 223 9.99 0.55 25.88
C TYR A 223 9.18 0.80 27.16
N ASP A 224 9.81 0.66 28.32
CA ASP A 224 9.17 0.88 29.62
C ASP A 224 8.80 2.37 29.80
N ALA A 225 9.62 3.30 29.30
CA ALA A 225 9.30 4.73 29.27
C ALA A 225 8.26 5.14 28.21
N THR A 226 7.86 4.24 27.32
CA THR A 226 6.92 4.52 26.23
C THR A 226 5.48 4.34 26.69
N GLU A 227 4.66 5.39 26.70
CA GLU A 227 3.24 5.25 27.08
C GLU A 227 2.33 4.85 25.90
N ARG A 228 2.73 5.20 24.66
CA ARG A 228 1.94 4.95 23.45
C ARG A 228 2.83 4.58 22.28
N ILE A 229 2.38 3.68 21.42
CA ILE A 229 3.00 3.33 20.14
C ILE A 229 1.99 3.63 19.04
N SER A 230 2.42 4.33 17.99
CA SER A 230 1.62 4.67 16.82
C SER A 230 2.29 4.15 15.56
N LEU A 231 1.50 3.88 14.51
CA LEU A 231 2.05 3.84 13.16
C LEU A 231 2.29 5.28 12.67
N VAL A 232 3.10 5.47 11.64
CA VAL A 232 3.35 6.81 11.06
C VAL A 232 2.03 7.51 10.67
N SER A 233 1.06 6.74 10.18
CA SER A 233 -0.30 7.19 9.85
C SER A 233 -1.04 7.76 11.07
N SER A 234 -1.19 6.98 12.14
CA SER A 234 -1.88 7.41 13.36
C SER A 234 -1.08 8.45 14.16
N PHE A 235 0.25 8.47 14.04
CA PHE A 235 1.10 9.53 14.57
C PHE A 235 0.73 10.90 13.97
N LEU A 236 0.64 10.98 12.64
CA LEU A 236 0.33 12.24 11.96
C LEU A 236 -1.09 12.73 12.29
N ALA A 237 -2.06 11.81 12.33
CA ALA A 237 -3.41 12.12 12.80
C ALA A 237 -3.40 12.63 14.26
N SER A 238 -2.55 12.06 15.11
CA SER A 238 -2.46 12.44 16.52
C SER A 238 -1.95 13.87 16.72
N LEU A 239 -0.98 14.29 15.91
CA LEU A 239 -0.49 15.67 15.91
C LEU A 239 -1.61 16.64 15.51
N LEU A 240 -2.34 16.36 14.43
CA LEU A 240 -3.43 17.22 13.95
C LEU A 240 -4.51 17.45 15.01
N MET A 241 -4.88 16.40 15.75
CA MET A 241 -5.91 16.46 16.79
C MET A 241 -5.39 16.88 18.18
N ALA A 242 -4.07 16.90 18.38
CA ALA A 242 -3.44 16.97 19.71
C ALA A 242 -4.05 15.94 20.69
N LYS A 243 -4.14 14.68 20.25
CA LYS A 243 -4.66 13.53 20.99
C LYS A 243 -4.20 12.27 20.29
N TYR A 244 -3.97 11.18 21.00
CA TYR A 244 -3.73 9.88 20.37
C TYR A 244 -4.88 9.42 19.47
N ALA A 245 -4.58 9.29 18.18
CA ALA A 245 -5.43 8.66 17.20
C ALA A 245 -5.40 7.13 17.37
N MET A 246 -6.50 6.48 17.00
CA MET A 246 -6.51 5.02 16.83
C MET A 246 -5.73 4.63 15.58
N ILE A 247 -5.15 3.44 15.60
CA ILE A 247 -4.63 2.79 14.39
C ILE A 247 -5.83 2.24 13.61
N ASP A 248 -5.88 2.49 12.29
CA ASP A 248 -6.95 1.94 11.46
C ASP A 248 -6.71 0.46 11.13
N VAL A 249 -7.78 -0.28 10.83
CA VAL A 249 -7.66 -1.72 10.54
C VAL A 249 -6.79 -2.01 9.31
N ALA A 250 -6.75 -1.12 8.32
CA ALA A 250 -6.02 -1.34 7.09
C ALA A 250 -4.50 -1.27 7.32
N ASP A 251 -4.01 -0.20 7.96
CA ASP A 251 -2.59 -0.07 8.26
C ASP A 251 -2.16 -0.98 9.43
N GLY A 252 -3.06 -1.19 10.40
CA GLY A 252 -2.88 -2.15 11.49
C GLY A 252 -2.69 -3.59 11.02
N SER A 253 -3.17 -3.93 9.83
CA SER A 253 -2.92 -5.26 9.21
C SER A 253 -1.46 -5.46 8.83
N GLY A 254 -0.69 -4.38 8.63
CA GLY A 254 0.74 -4.41 8.32
C GLY A 254 1.67 -4.62 9.53
N MET A 255 1.14 -5.09 10.66
CA MET A 255 1.88 -5.12 11.93
C MET A 255 2.27 -6.52 12.42
N ASN A 256 1.65 -7.60 11.92
CA ASN A 256 1.65 -8.93 12.56
C ASN A 256 1.12 -8.90 14.02
N LEU A 257 0.19 -8.00 14.33
CA LEU A 257 -0.45 -7.86 15.65
C LEU A 257 -1.98 -7.86 15.57
N LEU A 258 -2.55 -7.36 14.47
CA LEU A 258 -3.99 -7.33 14.25
C LEU A 258 -4.46 -8.68 13.71
N ASN A 259 -5.48 -9.26 14.34
CA ASN A 259 -6.23 -10.34 13.71
C ASN A 259 -7.17 -9.74 12.66
N ILE A 260 -6.89 -9.98 11.38
CA ILE A 260 -7.60 -9.33 10.28
C ILE A 260 -9.04 -9.83 10.13
N LYS A 261 -9.44 -10.92 10.78
CA LYS A 261 -10.81 -11.43 10.75
C LYS A 261 -11.66 -10.80 11.85
N THR A 262 -11.14 -10.76 13.08
CA THR A 262 -11.84 -10.14 14.22
C THR A 262 -11.70 -8.62 14.26
N LYS A 263 -10.75 -8.06 13.50
CA LYS A 263 -10.42 -6.63 13.45
C LYS A 263 -9.94 -6.06 14.79
N THR A 264 -9.40 -6.93 15.65
CA THR A 264 -8.86 -6.56 16.97
C THR A 264 -7.41 -7.01 17.09
N TRP A 265 -6.67 -6.44 18.04
CA TRP A 265 -5.36 -6.98 18.38
C TRP A 265 -5.48 -8.45 18.80
N ASP A 266 -4.55 -9.27 18.32
CA ASP A 266 -4.42 -10.66 18.74
C ASP A 266 -3.75 -10.68 20.14
N PRO A 267 -4.45 -11.15 21.19
CA PRO A 267 -3.94 -11.07 22.56
C PRO A 267 -2.69 -11.93 22.75
N THR A 268 -2.61 -13.07 22.06
CA THR A 268 -1.46 -13.99 22.14
C THR A 268 -0.22 -13.35 21.54
N LEU A 269 -0.34 -12.72 20.37
CA LEU A 269 0.77 -12.02 19.73
C LEU A 269 1.19 -10.77 20.51
N THR A 270 0.25 -9.93 20.93
CA THR A 270 0.59 -8.72 21.68
C THR A 270 1.26 -9.01 23.01
N GLU A 271 0.83 -10.06 23.73
CA GLU A 271 1.49 -10.50 24.96
C GLU A 271 2.91 -11.03 24.69
N PHE A 272 3.07 -11.91 23.70
CA PHE A 272 4.38 -12.49 23.36
C PHE A 272 5.40 -11.41 22.98
N ILE A 273 5.01 -10.49 22.09
CA ILE A 273 5.87 -9.38 21.63
C ILE A 273 6.17 -8.41 22.77
N GLY A 274 5.16 -8.01 23.55
CA GLY A 274 5.33 -7.07 24.67
C GLY A 274 6.24 -7.58 25.79
N ARG A 275 6.41 -8.90 25.90
CA ARG A 275 7.36 -9.57 26.81
C ARG A 275 8.76 -9.75 26.22
N GLY A 276 8.96 -9.42 24.94
CA GLY A 276 10.25 -9.56 24.24
C GLY A 276 10.52 -10.99 23.77
N GLY A 277 9.48 -11.81 23.60
CA GLY A 277 9.59 -13.21 23.19
C GLY A 277 10.17 -14.15 24.25
N VAL A 278 10.56 -15.33 23.79
CA VAL A 278 11.31 -16.34 24.54
C VAL A 278 12.68 -15.79 24.96
N SER A 279 13.35 -15.05 24.08
CA SER A 279 14.72 -14.57 24.31
C SER A 279 14.87 -13.71 25.57
N ARG A 280 13.87 -12.88 25.90
CA ARG A 280 13.86 -12.07 27.14
C ARG A 280 13.35 -12.84 28.36
N GLN A 281 12.54 -13.89 28.17
CA GLN A 281 12.09 -14.74 29.29
C GLN A 281 13.23 -15.56 29.91
N LEU A 282 14.23 -15.94 29.11
CA LEU A 282 15.36 -16.75 29.54
C LEU A 282 16.47 -15.96 30.26
N SER A 283 16.50 -14.62 30.18
CA SER A 283 17.62 -13.82 30.67
C SER A 283 17.65 -13.58 32.19
N ASN A 284 16.79 -14.23 32.99
CA ASN A 284 16.68 -14.04 34.45
C ASN A 284 16.57 -12.57 34.92
N CYS A 285 16.28 -11.64 34.00
CA CYS A 285 16.02 -10.25 34.31
C CYS A 285 14.57 -10.17 34.82
N SER A 286 14.39 -10.68 36.04
CA SER A 286 13.19 -10.56 36.85
C SER A 286 12.98 -9.09 37.21
N THR A 287 12.46 -8.31 36.28
CA THR A 287 11.59 -7.19 36.64
C THR A 287 10.20 -7.77 36.74
N THR A 288 9.73 -7.90 37.97
CA THR A 288 8.34 -8.18 38.35
C THR A 288 7.40 -7.22 37.64
N ARG A 289 6.95 -7.54 36.42
CA ARG A 289 5.77 -6.89 35.82
C ARG A 289 4.52 -7.48 36.50
N GLU A 290 4.34 -7.13 37.77
CA GLU A 290 3.11 -7.40 38.53
C GLU A 290 1.99 -6.41 38.20
N ASN A 291 2.31 -5.31 37.48
CA ASN A 291 1.32 -4.39 36.96
C ASN A 291 0.76 -4.90 35.63
N ASN A 292 -0.47 -5.42 35.67
CA ASN A 292 -1.26 -5.83 34.49
C ASN A 292 -1.61 -4.66 33.53
N ASP A 293 -1.20 -3.44 33.85
CA ASP A 293 -1.61 -2.21 33.16
C ASP A 293 -0.57 -1.64 32.16
N ASP A 294 0.58 -2.31 31.97
CA ASP A 294 1.62 -1.89 31.01
C ASP A 294 1.85 -2.93 29.88
N THR A 295 0.75 -3.32 29.23
CA THR A 295 0.78 -4.28 28.12
C THR A 295 1.00 -3.60 26.77
N LEU A 296 1.52 -4.34 25.78
CA LEU A 296 1.64 -3.83 24.41
C LEU A 296 0.29 -3.40 23.83
N SER A 297 -0.79 -4.15 24.12
CA SER A 297 -2.14 -3.79 23.65
C SER A 297 -2.59 -2.42 24.18
N GLN A 298 -2.27 -2.09 25.44
CA GLN A 298 -2.55 -0.76 26.01
C GLN A 298 -1.71 0.34 25.34
N LYS A 299 -0.41 0.09 25.12
CA LYS A 299 0.47 1.04 24.40
C LYS A 299 0.00 1.26 22.94
N LEU A 300 -0.60 0.28 22.28
CA LEU A 300 -1.20 0.46 20.95
C LEU A 300 -2.55 1.19 21.01
N GLY A 301 -3.32 0.95 22.07
CA GLY A 301 -4.68 1.46 22.24
C GLY A 301 -5.72 0.79 21.36
N PRO A 302 -6.94 1.35 21.28
CA PRO A 302 -7.99 0.77 20.46
C PRO A 302 -7.70 0.91 18.96
N VAL A 303 -8.26 -0.04 18.19
CA VAL A 303 -8.25 -0.05 16.72
C VAL A 303 -9.54 0.60 16.21
N ASP A 304 -9.48 1.33 15.09
CA ASP A 304 -10.70 1.78 14.39
C ASP A 304 -11.37 0.63 13.63
N VAL A 305 -12.23 -0.12 14.33
CA VAL A 305 -12.92 -1.31 13.82
C VAL A 305 -13.97 -1.01 12.75
N HIS A 306 -14.34 0.25 12.51
CA HIS A 306 -15.38 0.63 11.54
C HIS A 306 -14.82 0.74 10.11
N GLY A 307 -13.92 -0.18 9.75
CA GLY A 307 -13.30 -0.24 8.45
C GLY A 307 -12.42 0.96 8.15
N GLY A 308 -11.87 1.65 9.15
CA GLY A 308 -10.98 2.81 8.97
C GLY A 308 -11.67 4.13 8.58
N GLY A 309 -13.00 4.18 8.53
CA GLY A 309 -13.77 5.35 8.09
C GLY A 309 -14.27 6.27 9.21
N SER A 310 -13.85 6.06 10.46
CA SER A 310 -14.36 6.81 11.61
C SER A 310 -13.79 8.23 11.72
N VAL A 311 -14.61 9.15 12.22
CA VAL A 311 -14.13 10.43 12.76
C VAL A 311 -13.41 10.16 14.08
N GLN A 312 -12.12 10.49 14.17
CA GLN A 312 -11.29 10.30 15.36
C GLN A 312 -11.37 11.48 16.33
N GLY A 313 -11.71 12.65 15.81
CA GLY A 313 -11.78 13.92 16.53
C GLY A 313 -11.83 15.10 15.57
N VAL A 314 -11.58 16.30 16.09
CA VAL A 314 -11.47 17.53 15.32
C VAL A 314 -10.03 18.06 15.37
N ILE A 315 -9.69 18.93 14.45
CA ILE A 315 -8.38 19.59 14.41
C ILE A 315 -8.11 20.37 15.71
N SER A 316 -6.87 20.35 16.19
CA SER A 316 -6.51 21.02 17.44
C SER A 316 -6.53 22.54 17.31
N LYS A 317 -6.72 23.20 18.45
CA LYS A 317 -6.74 24.66 18.54
C LYS A 317 -5.46 25.31 17.98
N TRP A 318 -4.31 24.64 18.10
CA TRP A 318 -3.05 25.16 17.57
C TRP A 318 -3.11 25.44 16.06
N PHE A 319 -3.69 24.52 15.26
CA PHE A 319 -3.82 24.72 13.81
C PHE A 319 -4.92 25.73 13.46
N VAL A 320 -6.00 25.78 14.23
CA VAL A 320 -7.06 26.79 14.08
C VAL A 320 -6.49 28.20 14.24
N GLU A 321 -5.78 28.45 15.34
CA GLU A 321 -5.23 29.77 15.67
C GLU A 321 -4.09 30.19 14.72
N ARG A 322 -3.27 29.23 14.27
CA ARG A 322 -2.10 29.52 13.44
C ARG A 322 -2.42 29.64 11.95
N TYR A 323 -3.31 28.79 11.43
CA TYR A 323 -3.58 28.70 9.99
C TYR A 323 -5.01 29.11 9.59
N GLY A 324 -5.96 29.19 10.52
CA GLY A 324 -7.34 29.59 10.21
C GLY A 324 -8.26 28.44 9.78
N PHE A 325 -7.95 27.20 10.15
CA PHE A 325 -8.92 26.10 10.06
C PHE A 325 -10.16 26.41 10.89
N ILE A 326 -11.32 25.89 10.49
CA ILE A 326 -12.51 25.96 11.34
C ILE A 326 -12.41 24.95 12.49
N PRO A 327 -12.87 25.28 13.72
CA PRO A 327 -12.79 24.37 14.88
C PRO A 327 -13.48 23.01 14.68
N ASP A 328 -14.49 22.96 13.81
CA ASP A 328 -15.26 21.74 13.52
C ASP A 328 -14.64 20.90 12.39
N THR A 329 -13.42 21.21 11.93
CA THR A 329 -12.75 20.40 10.91
C THR A 329 -12.50 18.99 11.43
N GLU A 330 -13.19 18.00 10.85
CA GLU A 330 -13.10 16.61 11.30
C GLU A 330 -11.81 15.94 10.80
N VAL A 331 -11.19 15.14 11.66
CA VAL A 331 -10.05 14.28 11.29
C VAL A 331 -10.54 12.84 11.24
N ILE A 332 -10.58 12.29 10.03
CA ILE A 332 -10.89 10.88 9.75
C ILE A 332 -9.62 10.05 9.95
N SER A 333 -9.75 8.80 10.41
CA SER A 333 -8.63 7.88 10.59
C SER A 333 -7.66 7.89 9.39
N PHE A 334 -6.37 8.05 9.66
CA PHE A 334 -5.33 7.93 8.66
C PHE A 334 -5.09 6.44 8.35
N THR A 335 -4.46 6.13 7.22
CA THR A 335 -4.22 4.75 6.77
C THR A 335 -2.84 4.62 6.11
N GLY A 336 -2.50 3.42 5.65
CA GLY A 336 -1.27 3.17 4.91
C GLY A 336 -1.34 3.70 3.47
N ASP A 337 -0.19 4.00 2.88
CA ASP A 337 -0.07 4.45 1.48
C ASP A 337 -0.64 3.48 0.43
N ASN A 338 -0.44 2.17 0.60
CA ASN A 338 -1.01 1.14 -0.28
C ASN A 338 -2.55 1.11 -0.18
N PRO A 339 -3.18 1.02 1.01
CA PRO A 339 -4.62 1.21 1.16
C PRO A 339 -5.13 2.54 0.55
N ALA A 340 -4.42 3.64 0.75
CA ALA A 340 -4.81 4.93 0.19
C ALA A 340 -4.74 4.95 -1.35
N THR A 341 -3.77 4.25 -1.96
CA THR A 341 -3.66 4.12 -3.42
C THR A 341 -4.89 3.44 -4.04
N VAL A 342 -5.47 2.44 -3.36
CA VAL A 342 -6.75 1.83 -3.77
C VAL A 342 -7.86 2.87 -3.81
N MET A 343 -7.88 3.78 -2.83
CA MET A 343 -8.83 4.88 -2.81
C MET A 343 -8.55 5.87 -3.94
N ALA A 344 -7.29 6.13 -4.29
CA ALA A 344 -6.95 7.06 -5.35
C ALA A 344 -7.41 6.58 -6.73
N LEU A 345 -7.30 5.29 -6.99
CA LEU A 345 -7.62 4.68 -8.28
C LEU A 345 -9.07 4.20 -8.40
N HIS A 346 -9.91 4.46 -7.39
CA HIS A 346 -11.33 4.07 -7.40
C HIS A 346 -11.55 2.56 -7.63
N ALA A 347 -10.62 1.72 -7.19
CA ALA A 347 -10.75 0.29 -7.40
C ALA A 347 -12.02 -0.24 -6.72
N GLU A 348 -12.83 -0.94 -7.49
CA GLU A 348 -14.01 -1.64 -6.99
C GLU A 348 -13.65 -3.09 -6.59
N LYS A 349 -14.61 -3.77 -5.99
CA LYS A 349 -14.42 -5.16 -5.57
C LYS A 349 -14.22 -6.06 -6.78
N GLY A 350 -13.17 -6.87 -6.75
CA GLY A 350 -12.72 -7.68 -7.87
C GLY A 350 -11.71 -6.97 -8.78
N GLU A 351 -11.37 -5.72 -8.51
CA GLU A 351 -10.40 -4.99 -9.34
C GLU A 351 -9.01 -5.07 -8.73
N ALA A 352 -8.03 -5.32 -9.59
CA ALA A 352 -6.63 -5.30 -9.23
C ALA A 352 -5.97 -3.99 -9.69
N ILE A 353 -5.04 -3.47 -8.91
CA ILE A 353 -4.12 -2.41 -9.30
C ILE A 353 -2.76 -3.07 -9.49
N VAL A 354 -2.13 -2.88 -10.64
CA VAL A 354 -0.77 -3.32 -10.91
C VAL A 354 0.12 -2.09 -11.07
N SER A 355 0.98 -1.86 -10.10
CA SER A 355 2.00 -0.81 -10.13
C SER A 355 3.31 -1.38 -10.64
N LEU A 356 3.78 -0.90 -11.79
CA LEU A 356 5.00 -1.36 -12.45
C LEU A 356 6.15 -0.36 -12.22
N GLY A 357 6.90 -0.57 -11.14
CA GLY A 357 7.93 0.36 -10.65
C GLY A 357 9.28 -0.33 -10.40
N THR A 358 10.15 0.26 -9.57
CA THR A 358 11.42 -0.39 -9.13
C THR A 358 11.16 -1.79 -8.57
N SER A 359 10.18 -1.87 -7.69
CA SER A 359 9.48 -3.10 -7.31
C SER A 359 8.10 -3.08 -7.98
N ASP A 360 7.63 -4.23 -8.46
CA ASP A 360 6.27 -4.33 -8.93
C ASP A 360 5.34 -4.70 -7.76
N THR A 361 4.12 -4.16 -7.77
CA THR A 361 3.12 -4.41 -6.73
C THR A 361 1.76 -4.69 -7.35
N LEU A 362 1.07 -5.72 -6.86
CA LEU A 362 -0.33 -6.00 -7.17
C LEU A 362 -1.17 -5.84 -5.90
N LEU A 363 -2.21 -5.01 -5.99
CA LEU A 363 -3.23 -4.82 -4.97
C LEU A 363 -4.59 -5.28 -5.50
N LEU A 364 -5.23 -6.27 -4.88
CA LEU A 364 -6.56 -6.75 -5.27
C LEU A 364 -7.57 -6.47 -4.17
N TYR A 365 -8.63 -5.73 -4.49
CA TYR A 365 -9.75 -5.54 -3.59
C TYR A 365 -10.70 -6.75 -3.64
N THR A 366 -10.84 -7.46 -2.52
CA THR A 366 -11.58 -8.73 -2.40
C THR A 366 -12.38 -8.82 -1.09
N ASN A 367 -13.29 -9.79 -0.99
CA ASN A 367 -13.92 -10.21 0.27
C ASN A 367 -13.16 -11.35 0.96
N ASN A 368 -12.18 -11.93 0.28
CA ASN A 368 -11.40 -13.05 0.81
C ASN A 368 -10.25 -12.52 1.67
N CYS A 369 -10.05 -13.14 2.84
CA CYS A 369 -8.97 -12.83 3.77
C CYS A 369 -7.79 -13.81 3.70
N GLY A 370 -7.67 -14.58 2.61
CA GLY A 370 -6.50 -15.42 2.36
C GLY A 370 -6.42 -16.72 3.17
N SER A 371 -7.55 -17.26 3.62
CA SER A 371 -7.55 -18.50 4.43
C SER A 371 -7.39 -19.75 3.57
N ALA A 372 -6.55 -20.70 4.00
CA ALA A 372 -6.55 -22.05 3.46
C ALA A 372 -7.90 -22.72 3.80
N SER A 373 -8.56 -23.34 2.81
CA SER A 373 -9.74 -24.17 3.07
C SER A 373 -9.30 -25.48 3.72
N GLY A 374 -9.34 -25.56 5.05
CA GLY A 374 -8.99 -26.79 5.79
C GLY A 374 -8.90 -26.60 7.30
N SER A 375 -8.85 -27.72 8.03
CA SER A 375 -8.52 -27.76 9.47
C SER A 375 -7.11 -27.21 9.73
N GLU A 376 -6.87 -26.66 10.94
CA GLU A 376 -5.55 -26.16 11.34
C GLU A 376 -4.43 -27.18 11.01
N PRO A 377 -3.39 -26.79 10.26
CA PRO A 377 -2.33 -27.72 9.88
C PRO A 377 -1.55 -28.15 11.13
N THR A 378 -1.44 -29.45 11.35
CA THR A 378 -0.64 -30.02 12.45
C THR A 378 0.81 -30.32 12.02
N GLN A 379 1.06 -30.54 10.71
CA GLN A 379 2.39 -30.78 10.15
C GLN A 379 2.51 -30.24 8.72
N ILE A 380 3.61 -29.52 8.43
CA ILE A 380 4.00 -29.09 7.07
C ILE A 380 5.48 -29.42 6.90
N SER A 381 5.79 -30.46 6.13
CA SER A 381 7.18 -30.85 5.84
C SER A 381 7.81 -29.98 4.74
N HIS A 382 7.03 -29.55 3.75
CA HIS A 382 7.49 -28.70 2.64
C HIS A 382 6.42 -27.69 2.19
N PRO A 383 6.81 -26.54 1.64
CA PRO A 383 5.89 -25.58 1.03
C PRO A 383 5.10 -26.22 -0.13
N THR A 384 3.77 -26.21 -0.04
CA THR A 384 2.86 -26.61 -1.12
C THR A 384 2.47 -25.37 -1.96
N THR A 385 1.82 -25.55 -3.11
CA THR A 385 1.30 -24.42 -3.91
C THR A 385 0.35 -23.51 -3.10
N ALA A 386 -0.50 -24.11 -2.25
CA ALA A 386 -1.40 -23.36 -1.37
C ALA A 386 -0.62 -22.53 -0.34
N ASN A 387 0.39 -23.13 0.29
CA ASN A 387 1.24 -22.44 1.26
C ASN A 387 2.12 -21.39 0.61
N ALA A 388 2.62 -21.66 -0.61
CA ALA A 388 3.41 -20.71 -1.36
C ALA A 388 2.62 -19.42 -1.56
N LYS A 389 1.36 -19.52 -1.99
CA LYS A 389 0.48 -18.36 -2.17
C LYS A 389 0.39 -17.57 -0.87
N LEU A 390 0.01 -18.23 0.22
CA LEU A 390 -0.10 -17.64 1.56
C LEU A 390 1.21 -16.97 2.02
N PHE A 391 2.38 -17.54 1.69
CA PHE A 391 3.69 -17.01 2.09
C PHE A 391 4.21 -15.90 1.17
N SER A 392 3.57 -15.69 0.02
CA SER A 392 3.95 -14.70 -0.98
C SER A 392 3.01 -13.49 -1.04
N THR A 393 1.84 -13.57 -0.40
CA THR A 393 0.82 -12.52 -0.41
C THR A 393 0.55 -12.03 0.99
N GLY A 394 0.34 -10.72 1.14
CA GLY A 394 -0.23 -10.12 2.34
C GLY A 394 -1.72 -9.84 2.16
N TYR A 395 -2.49 -9.85 3.23
CA TYR A 395 -3.88 -9.39 3.26
C TYR A 395 -4.02 -8.26 4.28
N LEU A 396 -4.49 -7.11 3.81
CA LEU A 396 -4.85 -5.97 4.64
C LEU A 396 -6.38 -5.85 4.72
N CYS A 397 -6.90 -5.28 5.80
CA CYS A 397 -8.29 -4.83 5.81
C CYS A 397 -8.47 -3.67 4.81
N HIS A 398 -9.67 -3.52 4.26
CA HIS A 398 -9.98 -2.38 3.39
C HIS A 398 -10.16 -1.08 4.21
N PRO A 399 -9.67 0.08 3.75
CA PRO A 399 -9.61 1.32 4.54
C PRO A 399 -10.94 2.07 4.70
N ILE A 400 -12.02 1.60 4.07
CA ILE A 400 -13.41 2.11 4.26
C ILE A 400 -14.53 1.05 4.12
N ASP A 401 -14.21 -0.22 3.83
CA ASP A 401 -15.21 -1.31 3.69
C ASP A 401 -14.97 -2.30 4.85
N PRO A 402 -15.85 -2.35 5.86
CA PRO A 402 -15.68 -3.24 7.01
C PRO A 402 -15.54 -4.73 6.64
N ASN A 403 -16.09 -5.14 5.49
CA ASN A 403 -16.05 -6.52 5.01
C ASN A 403 -15.00 -6.75 3.92
N GLY A 404 -14.34 -5.68 3.47
CA GLY A 404 -13.37 -5.72 2.40
C GLY A 404 -11.96 -6.03 2.88
N TYR A 405 -11.17 -6.60 1.99
CA TYR A 405 -9.74 -6.85 2.15
C TYR A 405 -8.97 -6.40 0.91
N LEU A 406 -7.71 -6.09 1.10
CA LEU A 406 -6.74 -5.82 0.04
C LEU A 406 -5.70 -6.93 0.06
N MET A 407 -5.66 -7.75 -0.98
CA MET A 407 -4.56 -8.68 -1.16
C MET A 407 -3.40 -7.94 -1.83
N LEU A 408 -2.23 -8.00 -1.22
CA LEU A 408 -0.99 -7.39 -1.65
C LEU A 408 -0.01 -8.48 -2.10
N TYR A 409 0.55 -8.33 -3.30
CA TYR A 409 1.72 -9.07 -3.75
C TYR A 409 2.81 -8.07 -4.14
N CYS A 410 4.04 -8.31 -3.71
CA CYS A 410 5.19 -7.48 -4.06
C CYS A 410 6.28 -8.34 -4.67
N ALA A 411 6.88 -7.86 -5.76
CA ALA A 411 8.07 -8.41 -6.37
C ALA A 411 9.21 -7.39 -6.30
N LYS A 412 10.38 -7.82 -5.81
CA LYS A 412 11.57 -6.97 -5.74
C LYS A 412 12.16 -6.73 -7.13
N ASN A 413 12.12 -7.73 -8.00
CA ASN A 413 12.65 -7.64 -9.36
C ASN A 413 11.58 -7.08 -10.32
N GLY A 414 11.35 -5.76 -10.29
CA GLY A 414 10.40 -5.06 -11.18
C GLY A 414 11.07 -4.45 -12.42
N SER A 415 11.04 -3.13 -12.53
CA SER A 415 11.55 -2.36 -13.68
C SER A 415 13.05 -2.51 -13.88
N LEU A 416 13.86 -2.56 -12.83
CA LEU A 416 15.31 -2.75 -12.95
C LEU A 416 15.65 -4.13 -13.56
N ALA A 417 14.82 -5.15 -13.31
CA ALA A 417 14.98 -6.45 -13.95
C ALA A 417 14.62 -6.39 -15.44
N ARG A 418 13.53 -5.69 -15.80
CA ARG A 418 13.19 -5.42 -17.21
C ARG A 418 14.29 -4.62 -17.92
N GLU A 419 14.87 -3.63 -17.25
CA GLU A 419 15.97 -2.83 -17.78
C GLU A 419 17.23 -3.67 -18.02
N ARG A 420 17.62 -4.51 -17.05
CA ARG A 420 18.76 -5.43 -17.24
C ARG A 420 18.52 -6.42 -18.39
N VAL A 421 17.29 -6.90 -18.57
CA VAL A 421 16.94 -7.76 -19.72
C VAL A 421 16.97 -6.97 -21.04
N ARG A 422 16.49 -5.73 -21.06
CA ARG A 422 16.63 -4.82 -22.22
C ARG A 422 18.11 -4.65 -22.60
N ASP A 423 18.98 -4.42 -21.62
CA ASP A 423 20.40 -4.22 -21.88
C ASP A 423 21.07 -5.48 -22.44
N LEU A 424 20.74 -6.64 -21.88
CA LEU A 424 21.32 -7.93 -22.28
C LEU A 424 20.79 -8.44 -23.64
N TYR A 425 19.50 -8.23 -23.93
CA TYR A 425 18.81 -8.92 -25.04
C TYR A 425 18.19 -8.00 -26.09
N ALA A 426 18.11 -6.69 -25.83
CA ALA A 426 17.57 -5.68 -26.75
C ALA A 426 18.51 -4.47 -26.92
N HIS A 427 19.83 -4.68 -26.77
CA HIS A 427 20.89 -3.67 -26.95
C HIS A 427 20.66 -2.36 -26.18
N GLY A 428 20.01 -2.44 -25.02
CA GLY A 428 19.68 -1.27 -24.21
C GLY A 428 18.60 -0.36 -24.82
N ASN A 429 17.86 -0.84 -25.83
CA ASN A 429 16.87 -0.08 -26.57
C ASN A 429 15.44 -0.54 -26.26
N TRP A 430 14.60 0.38 -25.77
CA TRP A 430 13.20 0.08 -25.44
C TRP A 430 12.30 -0.13 -26.66
N ASP A 431 12.58 0.48 -27.81
CA ASP A 431 11.83 0.24 -29.04
C ASP A 431 12.10 -1.17 -29.58
N GLU A 432 13.34 -1.65 -29.46
CA GLU A 432 13.68 -3.03 -29.80
C GLU A 432 13.04 -4.02 -28.82
N PHE A 433 13.10 -3.73 -27.52
CA PHE A 433 12.37 -4.50 -26.50
C PHE A 433 10.88 -4.60 -26.83
N ASP A 434 10.27 -3.47 -27.19
CA ASP A 434 8.86 -3.38 -27.58
C ASP A 434 8.57 -4.18 -28.87
N SER A 435 9.48 -4.16 -29.84
CA SER A 435 9.36 -4.95 -31.07
C SER A 435 9.33 -6.46 -30.79
N TYR A 436 10.13 -6.93 -29.82
CA TYR A 436 10.13 -8.32 -29.39
C TYR A 436 8.83 -8.72 -28.68
N LEU A 437 8.22 -7.83 -27.89
CA LEU A 437 6.91 -8.06 -27.27
C LEU A 437 5.77 -8.10 -28.30
N LYS A 438 5.83 -7.26 -29.35
CA LYS A 438 4.82 -7.21 -30.43
C LYS A 438 4.91 -8.40 -31.39
N GLY A 439 6.10 -8.95 -31.58
CA GLY A 439 6.31 -10.15 -32.38
C GLY A 439 5.57 -11.32 -31.73
N ARG A 440 4.39 -11.66 -32.24
CA ARG A 440 3.49 -12.70 -31.71
C ARG A 440 4.07 -14.11 -31.82
N GLN A 441 5.11 -14.39 -31.05
CA GLN A 441 5.42 -15.75 -30.63
C GLN A 441 5.54 -15.80 -29.10
N GLY A 442 4.40 -15.88 -28.40
CA GLY A 442 4.39 -16.21 -26.96
C GLY A 442 4.87 -17.65 -26.73
N PHE A 443 4.98 -18.08 -25.46
CA PHE A 443 5.46 -19.40 -24.99
C PHE A 443 5.20 -20.64 -25.86
N ASN A 444 4.15 -20.66 -26.69
CA ASN A 444 3.66 -21.81 -27.45
C ASN A 444 3.34 -21.51 -28.93
N ASP A 445 3.85 -20.42 -29.51
CA ASP A 445 3.52 -20.08 -30.90
C ASP A 445 4.34 -20.86 -31.93
N LYS A 446 3.63 -21.72 -32.67
CA LYS A 446 4.12 -22.45 -33.83
C LYS A 446 4.54 -21.45 -34.91
N GLY A 447 5.83 -21.42 -35.25
CA GLY A 447 6.28 -20.84 -36.52
C GLY A 447 5.61 -21.55 -37.72
N PRO A 448 5.53 -20.91 -38.90
CA PRO A 448 4.96 -21.55 -40.08
C PRO A 448 5.81 -22.77 -40.47
N ALA A 449 5.22 -23.96 -40.28
CA ALA A 449 5.58 -25.24 -40.87
C ALA A 449 7.08 -25.51 -41.14
N GLN A 450 7.87 -25.68 -40.09
CA GLN A 450 9.06 -26.54 -40.15
C GLN A 450 9.05 -27.52 -38.96
N LEU A 451 9.37 -28.77 -39.27
CA LEU A 451 9.26 -29.98 -38.44
C LEU A 451 9.71 -29.80 -36.98
N GLY A 452 8.78 -29.96 -36.03
CA GLY A 452 9.08 -30.11 -34.60
C GLY A 452 7.86 -29.87 -33.71
N ASN A 453 7.76 -30.58 -32.58
CA ASN A 453 6.86 -30.18 -31.49
C ASN A 453 7.31 -28.78 -30.97
N PRO A 454 6.39 -27.89 -30.58
CA PRO A 454 6.76 -26.60 -30.00
C PRO A 454 7.54 -26.79 -28.69
N THR A 455 8.66 -26.08 -28.53
CA THR A 455 9.46 -26.06 -27.30
C THR A 455 8.84 -25.07 -26.29
N SER A 456 8.48 -25.56 -25.10
CA SER A 456 8.00 -24.73 -23.98
C SER A 456 9.19 -24.01 -23.32
N ARG A 457 9.14 -22.67 -23.18
CA ARG A 457 10.30 -21.87 -22.70
C ARG A 457 10.00 -21.01 -21.48
N ILE A 458 10.28 -21.47 -20.26
CA ILE A 458 10.03 -20.72 -19.03
C ILE A 458 11.31 -20.11 -18.45
N GLY A 459 11.29 -18.81 -18.17
CA GLY A 459 12.40 -18.09 -17.55
C GLY A 459 11.97 -17.37 -16.27
N PHE A 460 12.82 -17.39 -15.24
CA PHE A 460 12.70 -16.60 -14.03
C PHE A 460 13.95 -15.71 -13.89
N TYR A 461 13.75 -14.41 -13.64
CA TYR A 461 14.79 -13.39 -13.78
C TYR A 461 15.00 -12.62 -12.47
N PHE A 462 15.60 -13.27 -11.49
CA PHE A 462 15.81 -12.71 -10.14
C PHE A 462 17.23 -12.17 -10.03
N PHE A 463 17.47 -10.99 -10.59
CA PHE A 463 18.78 -10.35 -10.53
C PHE A 463 19.21 -10.00 -9.10
N ASP A 464 18.25 -9.62 -8.27
CA ASP A 464 18.38 -9.49 -6.83
C ASP A 464 17.59 -10.61 -6.14
N ARG A 465 17.96 -10.97 -4.91
CA ARG A 465 17.22 -11.98 -4.13
C ARG A 465 15.75 -11.56 -4.01
N GLU A 466 14.87 -12.37 -4.59
CA GLU A 466 13.43 -12.10 -4.64
C GLU A 466 12.76 -12.32 -3.27
N ILE A 467 11.58 -11.73 -3.07
CA ILE A 467 10.74 -11.95 -1.88
C ILE A 467 10.22 -13.40 -1.89
N TRP A 468 9.67 -13.82 -3.03
CA TRP A 468 9.18 -15.18 -3.23
C TRP A 468 9.29 -15.64 -4.71
N PRO A 469 9.84 -16.84 -4.97
CA PRO A 469 10.64 -17.65 -4.04
C PRO A 469 11.91 -16.89 -3.62
N PRO A 470 12.44 -17.12 -2.39
CA PRO A 470 13.56 -16.33 -1.86
C PRO A 470 14.92 -16.75 -2.45
N VAL A 471 15.02 -16.72 -3.78
CA VAL A 471 16.19 -17.11 -4.58
C VAL A 471 16.73 -15.91 -5.35
N GLN A 472 17.97 -16.04 -5.83
CA GLN A 472 18.61 -15.10 -6.74
C GLN A 472 19.25 -15.89 -7.89
N GLY A 473 19.08 -15.41 -9.12
CA GLY A 473 19.62 -16.03 -10.33
C GLY A 473 18.72 -15.86 -11.55
N LEU A 474 19.27 -16.24 -12.71
CA LEU A 474 18.53 -16.39 -13.95
C LEU A 474 18.30 -17.89 -14.19
N PHE A 475 17.04 -18.30 -14.21
CA PHE A 475 16.66 -19.70 -14.31
C PHE A 475 15.83 -19.89 -15.57
N LYS A 476 16.38 -20.60 -16.56
CA LYS A 476 15.73 -20.82 -17.85
C LYS A 476 15.46 -22.31 -18.04
N PHE A 477 14.34 -22.62 -18.64
CA PHE A 477 13.87 -23.98 -18.87
C PHE A 477 13.35 -24.13 -20.29
N GLU A 478 13.79 -25.18 -20.98
CA GLU A 478 13.25 -25.61 -22.28
C GLU A 478 12.66 -27.01 -22.12
N ASP A 479 11.38 -27.18 -22.44
CA ASP A 479 10.62 -28.43 -22.27
C ASP A 479 10.68 -29.02 -20.85
N GLY A 480 10.83 -28.13 -19.86
CA GLY A 480 10.91 -28.47 -18.45
C GLY A 480 12.33 -28.75 -17.93
N ASP A 481 13.32 -28.81 -18.82
CA ASP A 481 14.74 -29.02 -18.50
C ASP A 481 15.49 -27.70 -18.36
N ARG A 482 16.36 -27.60 -17.35
CA ARG A 482 17.13 -26.38 -17.07
C ARG A 482 18.21 -26.18 -18.14
N VAL A 483 18.26 -24.98 -18.72
CA VAL A 483 19.26 -24.57 -19.71
C VAL A 483 20.00 -23.30 -19.26
N GLU A 484 21.22 -23.10 -19.74
CA GLU A 484 21.96 -21.84 -19.51
C GLU A 484 21.38 -20.68 -20.35
N GLU A 485 20.91 -20.99 -21.56
CA GLU A 485 20.32 -20.06 -22.51
C GLU A 485 19.30 -20.77 -23.40
N PHE A 486 18.30 -20.04 -23.89
CA PHE A 486 17.34 -20.57 -24.86
C PHE A 486 18.03 -20.89 -26.20
N SER A 487 17.68 -22.05 -26.77
CA SER A 487 18.33 -22.61 -27.96
C SER A 487 18.10 -21.78 -29.22
N ASP A 488 16.89 -21.27 -29.43
CA ASP A 488 16.53 -20.42 -30.58
C ASP A 488 15.85 -19.13 -30.14
N ASN A 489 16.00 -18.09 -30.97
CA ASN A 489 15.35 -16.79 -30.78
C ASN A 489 15.54 -16.20 -29.37
N LYS A 490 16.71 -16.44 -28.77
CA LYS A 490 17.01 -16.13 -27.36
C LYS A 490 16.71 -14.69 -26.95
N ARG A 491 16.90 -13.72 -27.86
CA ARG A 491 16.63 -12.31 -27.55
C ARG A 491 15.15 -12.08 -27.25
N GLN A 492 14.31 -12.48 -28.19
CA GLN A 492 12.87 -12.37 -28.03
C GLN A 492 12.36 -13.22 -26.86
N ALA A 493 12.85 -14.46 -26.73
CA ALA A 493 12.44 -15.37 -25.66
C ALA A 493 12.77 -14.81 -24.26
N ASN A 494 13.93 -14.18 -24.08
CA ASN A 494 14.28 -13.56 -22.80
C ASN A 494 13.46 -12.29 -22.51
N VAL A 495 13.19 -11.47 -23.53
CA VAL A 495 12.38 -10.25 -23.41
C VAL A 495 10.92 -10.57 -23.07
N LEU A 496 10.34 -11.60 -23.69
CA LEU A 496 9.01 -12.09 -23.31
C LEU A 496 9.04 -12.71 -21.91
N GLY A 497 10.02 -13.60 -21.65
CA GLY A 497 10.10 -14.34 -20.40
C GLY A 497 10.17 -13.47 -19.15
N ILE A 498 10.85 -12.30 -19.18
CA ILE A 498 10.87 -11.39 -18.02
C ILE A 498 9.48 -10.86 -17.69
N CYS A 499 8.73 -10.39 -18.69
CA CYS A 499 7.40 -9.84 -18.47
C CYS A 499 6.39 -10.93 -18.17
N GLU A 500 6.44 -12.04 -18.91
CA GLU A 500 5.48 -13.13 -18.73
C GLU A 500 5.63 -13.81 -17.36
N SER A 501 6.86 -14.03 -16.88
CA SER A 501 7.07 -14.61 -15.54
C SER A 501 6.57 -13.68 -14.43
N GLN A 502 6.84 -12.37 -14.52
CA GLN A 502 6.30 -11.37 -13.59
C GLN A 502 4.76 -11.43 -13.55
N PHE A 503 4.11 -11.42 -14.72
CA PHE A 503 2.65 -11.41 -14.81
C PHE A 503 2.02 -12.76 -14.45
N LEU A 504 2.65 -13.88 -14.79
CA LEU A 504 2.18 -15.22 -14.40
C LEU A 504 2.26 -15.39 -12.89
N THR A 505 3.36 -14.96 -12.24
CA THR A 505 3.44 -14.99 -10.78
C THR A 505 2.32 -14.14 -10.17
N MET A 506 2.14 -12.89 -10.63
CA MET A 506 1.04 -12.04 -10.15
C MET A 506 -0.33 -12.71 -10.34
N ARG A 507 -0.61 -13.29 -11.50
CA ARG A 507 -1.87 -14.00 -11.80
C ARG A 507 -2.09 -15.18 -10.86
N VAL A 508 -1.09 -16.05 -10.71
CA VAL A 508 -1.18 -17.24 -9.86
C VAL A 508 -1.42 -16.84 -8.42
N ARG A 509 -0.73 -15.80 -7.92
CA ARG A 509 -0.85 -15.37 -6.52
C ARG A 509 -2.14 -14.60 -6.24
N SER A 510 -2.68 -13.89 -7.22
CA SER A 510 -3.91 -13.08 -7.06
C SER A 510 -5.22 -13.83 -7.30
N SER A 511 -5.19 -14.98 -7.98
CA SER A 511 -6.38 -15.82 -8.22
C SER A 511 -7.09 -16.22 -6.93
N GLN A 512 -8.39 -15.91 -6.76
CA GLN A 512 -9.16 -16.12 -5.52
C GLN A 512 -9.82 -17.51 -5.38
N GLY A 513 -9.22 -18.55 -5.97
CA GLY A 513 -9.68 -19.94 -5.85
C GLY A 513 -8.53 -20.94 -5.96
N ASP A 514 -8.83 -22.24 -5.82
CA ASP A 514 -7.84 -23.31 -5.96
C ASP A 514 -7.37 -23.40 -7.41
N THR A 515 -6.15 -22.92 -7.70
CA THR A 515 -5.50 -23.11 -9.00
C THR A 515 -5.12 -24.58 -9.23
N SER A 516 -5.23 -25.43 -8.21
CA SER A 516 -5.15 -26.90 -8.31
C SER A 516 -6.45 -27.52 -8.84
N SER A 517 -7.60 -26.84 -8.69
CA SER A 517 -8.91 -27.31 -9.17
C SER A 517 -9.15 -27.03 -10.66
N SER A 518 -8.29 -26.24 -11.31
CA SER A 518 -8.13 -26.29 -12.77
C SER A 518 -7.34 -27.54 -13.20
N GLN A 519 -7.38 -28.62 -12.42
CA GLN A 519 -7.41 -29.94 -13.03
C GLN A 519 -8.52 -29.91 -14.07
N LEU A 520 -8.10 -29.84 -15.33
CA LEU A 520 -8.74 -30.52 -16.44
C LEU A 520 -8.92 -32.00 -16.02
N SER A 521 -9.84 -32.29 -15.10
CA SER A 521 -10.29 -33.64 -14.86
C SER A 521 -11.04 -34.01 -16.13
N ALA A 522 -10.43 -34.86 -16.94
CA ALA A 522 -11.02 -35.41 -18.15
C ALA A 522 -12.21 -36.36 -17.83
N SER A 523 -12.92 -36.16 -16.71
CA SER A 523 -13.85 -37.15 -16.15
C SER A 523 -15.15 -36.60 -15.57
N SER A 524 -15.48 -35.31 -15.69
CA SER A 524 -16.84 -34.84 -15.42
C SER A 524 -17.44 -34.15 -16.65
N CYS A 525 -18.35 -34.85 -17.31
CA CYS A 525 -19.20 -34.34 -18.37
C CYS A 525 -20.15 -33.25 -17.83
N THR A 526 -19.68 -32.00 -17.79
CA THR A 526 -20.54 -30.81 -17.81
C THR A 526 -19.95 -29.84 -18.83
N SER A 527 -20.79 -29.40 -19.77
CA SER A 527 -20.44 -28.71 -21.01
C SER A 527 -20.11 -27.21 -20.84
N ALA A 528 -19.38 -26.84 -19.78
CA ALA A 528 -18.93 -25.46 -19.58
C ALA A 528 -17.41 -25.39 -19.80
N GLU A 529 -16.96 -24.61 -20.80
CA GLU A 529 -15.53 -24.35 -20.96
C GLU A 529 -14.96 -23.72 -19.68
N PRO A 530 -13.74 -24.11 -19.25
CA PRO A 530 -13.11 -23.52 -18.08
C PRO A 530 -12.89 -22.01 -18.28
N SER A 531 -13.21 -21.22 -17.26
CA SER A 531 -13.01 -19.76 -17.28
C SER A 531 -11.54 -19.42 -17.52
N LEU A 532 -11.27 -18.61 -18.55
CA LEU A 532 -9.93 -18.12 -18.88
C LEU A 532 -9.47 -16.96 -17.98
N SER A 533 -10.39 -16.27 -17.33
CA SER A 533 -10.08 -15.22 -16.36
C SER A 533 -9.83 -15.82 -14.96
N PRO A 534 -8.85 -15.31 -14.20
CA PRO A 534 -8.57 -15.79 -12.86
C PRO A 534 -9.76 -15.47 -11.94
N PRO A 535 -10.20 -16.43 -11.11
CA PRO A 535 -11.27 -16.21 -10.15
C PRO A 535 -11.06 -14.94 -9.31
N GLY A 536 -12.09 -14.12 -9.20
CA GLY A 536 -12.10 -12.94 -8.34
C GLY A 536 -11.42 -11.69 -8.89
N ILE A 537 -10.94 -11.69 -10.14
CA ILE A 537 -10.40 -10.49 -10.81
C ILE A 537 -11.23 -10.14 -12.04
N SER A 538 -11.80 -8.94 -12.07
CA SER A 538 -12.67 -8.45 -13.14
C SER A 538 -11.96 -7.52 -14.13
N ARG A 539 -11.05 -6.68 -13.63
CA ARG A 539 -10.20 -5.77 -14.42
C ARG A 539 -8.92 -5.41 -13.68
N ILE A 540 -7.94 -4.90 -14.42
CA ILE A 540 -6.69 -4.38 -13.89
C ILE A 540 -6.56 -2.88 -14.18
N LEU A 541 -6.20 -2.10 -13.17
CA LEU A 541 -5.78 -0.71 -13.28
C LEU A 541 -4.25 -0.68 -13.27
N ALA A 542 -3.61 -0.35 -14.38
CA ALA A 542 -2.16 -0.35 -14.49
C ALA A 542 -1.58 1.05 -14.29
N THR A 543 -0.57 1.15 -13.43
CA THR A 543 0.15 2.38 -13.10
C THR A 543 1.67 2.15 -13.01
N GLY A 544 2.44 3.20 -12.78
CA GLY A 544 3.91 3.15 -12.73
C GLY A 544 4.58 3.30 -14.10
N GLY A 545 5.91 3.47 -14.11
CA GLY A 545 6.63 3.86 -15.33
C GLY A 545 6.42 2.93 -16.52
N ALA A 546 6.39 1.61 -16.30
CA ALA A 546 6.22 0.65 -17.39
C ALA A 546 4.76 0.57 -17.91
N SER A 547 3.79 1.15 -17.19
CA SER A 547 2.40 1.25 -17.69
C SER A 547 2.26 2.18 -18.91
N SER A 548 3.26 3.03 -19.16
CA SER A 548 3.32 3.85 -20.37
C SER A 548 3.58 3.05 -21.65
N ASN A 549 4.00 1.78 -21.55
CA ASN A 549 4.28 0.92 -22.70
C ASN A 549 3.03 0.07 -23.08
N PRO A 550 2.40 0.32 -24.24
CA PRO A 550 1.19 -0.39 -24.65
C PRO A 550 1.36 -1.91 -24.83
N SER A 551 2.55 -2.38 -25.24
CA SER A 551 2.79 -3.81 -25.44
C SER A 551 2.94 -4.56 -24.13
N ILE A 552 3.53 -3.92 -23.11
CA ILE A 552 3.56 -4.46 -21.74
C ILE A 552 2.13 -4.57 -21.20
N LEU A 553 1.29 -3.56 -21.39
CA LEU A 553 -0.11 -3.59 -20.95
C LEU A 553 -0.95 -4.62 -21.70
N GLN A 554 -0.74 -4.76 -23.01
CA GLN A 554 -1.41 -5.79 -23.81
C GLN A 554 -0.99 -7.19 -23.36
N LEU A 555 0.30 -7.41 -23.07
CA LEU A 555 0.80 -8.67 -22.54
C LEU A 555 0.21 -8.98 -21.16
N LEU A 556 0.16 -7.98 -20.27
CA LEU A 556 -0.51 -8.11 -18.96
C LEU A 556 -1.97 -8.52 -19.11
N SER A 557 -2.70 -7.89 -20.03
CA SER A 557 -4.10 -8.23 -20.32
C SER A 557 -4.22 -9.65 -20.85
N ASN A 558 -3.35 -10.07 -21.77
CA ASN A 558 -3.34 -11.43 -22.32
C ASN A 558 -3.04 -12.48 -21.24
N VAL A 559 -2.03 -12.25 -20.40
CA VAL A 559 -1.65 -13.16 -19.31
C VAL A 559 -2.80 -13.30 -18.31
N PHE A 560 -3.45 -12.21 -17.91
CA PHE A 560 -4.57 -12.25 -16.97
C PHE A 560 -5.92 -12.61 -17.59
N GLY A 561 -6.11 -12.47 -18.90
CA GLY A 561 -7.42 -12.71 -19.51
C GLY A 561 -8.52 -11.77 -19.02
N VAL A 562 -8.15 -10.53 -18.62
CA VAL A 562 -9.08 -9.48 -18.19
C VAL A 562 -8.67 -8.14 -18.82
N PRO A 563 -9.60 -7.17 -18.93
CA PRO A 563 -9.25 -5.83 -19.39
C PRO A 563 -8.20 -5.17 -18.50
N VAL A 564 -7.21 -4.53 -19.12
CA VAL A 564 -6.25 -3.64 -18.45
C VAL A 564 -6.57 -2.21 -18.85
N VAL A 565 -6.73 -1.34 -17.87
CA VAL A 565 -6.96 0.09 -18.05
C VAL A 565 -5.69 0.81 -17.63
N SER A 566 -5.10 1.58 -18.54
CA SER A 566 -3.99 2.44 -18.16
C SER A 566 -4.49 3.62 -17.35
N THR A 567 -3.83 3.89 -16.22
CA THR A 567 -4.04 5.14 -15.47
C THR A 567 -3.02 6.22 -15.89
N SER A 568 -2.04 5.86 -16.72
CA SER A 568 -1.09 6.76 -17.35
C SER A 568 -1.51 7.00 -18.80
N ILE A 569 -1.60 8.27 -19.21
CA ILE A 569 -1.62 8.84 -20.58
C ILE A 569 -2.84 9.75 -20.90
N GLU A 570 -2.46 10.95 -21.37
CA GLU A 570 -3.15 12.02 -22.10
C GLU A 570 -4.28 12.83 -21.42
N GLY A 571 -3.91 14.02 -20.94
CA GLY A 571 -4.82 15.16 -20.73
C GLY A 571 -5.27 15.42 -19.29
N ARG A 572 -5.20 14.41 -18.41
CA ARG A 572 -5.35 14.61 -16.95
C ARG A 572 -3.97 14.55 -16.32
N SER A 573 -3.38 15.72 -16.19
CA SER A 573 -2.03 15.93 -15.69
C SER A 573 -1.69 15.09 -14.43
N GLU A 574 -0.60 14.34 -14.50
CA GLU A 574 0.22 14.01 -13.32
C GLU A 574 0.56 15.28 -12.50
N GLU A 575 0.46 16.47 -13.10
CA GLU A 575 0.73 17.79 -12.48
C GLU A 575 -0.16 18.16 -11.28
N LYS A 576 -1.22 17.39 -10.95
CA LYS A 576 -2.03 17.62 -9.74
C LYS A 576 -2.16 16.41 -8.82
N GLY A 577 -1.28 15.40 -8.97
CA GLY A 577 -1.17 14.29 -8.02
C GLY A 577 -2.35 13.31 -7.97
N ALA A 578 -3.23 13.31 -8.97
CA ALA A 578 -4.26 12.28 -9.12
C ALA A 578 -3.61 10.88 -9.17
N GLY A 579 -4.13 9.92 -8.41
CA GLY A 579 -3.54 8.58 -8.28
C GLY A 579 -2.47 8.42 -7.17
N SER A 580 -2.05 9.51 -6.51
CA SER A 580 -1.16 9.41 -5.33
C SER A 580 -1.90 9.05 -4.05
N ALA A 581 -1.18 8.51 -3.06
CA ALA A 581 -1.75 8.18 -1.74
C ALA A 581 -2.36 9.41 -1.05
N ALA A 582 -1.78 10.61 -1.21
CA ALA A 582 -2.37 11.88 -0.73
C ALA A 582 -3.77 12.12 -1.33
N TRP A 583 -3.94 11.88 -2.64
CA TRP A 583 -5.22 12.04 -3.31
C TRP A 583 -6.23 11.01 -2.79
N GLY A 584 -5.80 9.75 -2.64
CA GLY A 584 -6.62 8.69 -2.06
C GLY A 584 -7.06 8.97 -0.63
N ALA A 585 -6.19 9.55 0.18
CA ALA A 585 -6.51 10.02 1.52
C ALA A 585 -7.50 11.18 1.51
N ALA A 586 -7.34 12.16 0.62
CA ALA A 586 -8.31 13.26 0.49
C ALA A 586 -9.68 12.73 0.05
N ARG A 587 -9.71 11.73 -0.85
CA ARG A 587 -10.95 11.04 -1.22
C ARG A 587 -11.54 10.26 -0.05
N LYS A 588 -10.72 9.60 0.78
CA LYS A 588 -11.19 8.97 2.02
C LYS A 588 -11.86 10.01 2.94
N ALA A 589 -11.24 11.18 3.12
CA ALA A 589 -11.81 12.29 3.89
C ALA A 589 -13.17 12.74 3.32
N PHE A 590 -13.28 12.83 1.99
CA PHE A 590 -14.53 13.12 1.29
C PHE A 590 -15.61 12.06 1.55
N LEU A 591 -15.32 10.79 1.25
CA LEU A 591 -16.26 9.66 1.35
C LEU A 591 -16.78 9.42 2.77
N CYS A 592 -15.95 9.71 3.78
CA CYS A 592 -16.30 9.57 5.19
C CYS A 592 -16.99 10.82 5.77
N SER A 593 -16.98 11.95 5.06
CA SER A 593 -17.75 13.13 5.45
C SER A 593 -19.26 12.88 5.30
N GLY A 594 -20.09 13.60 6.07
CA GLY A 594 -21.55 13.46 5.99
C GLY A 594 -22.14 13.62 4.57
N ARG A 595 -21.49 14.39 3.69
CA ARG A 595 -21.90 14.55 2.28
C ARG A 595 -21.42 13.40 1.38
N GLY A 596 -20.21 12.89 1.60
CA GLY A 596 -19.68 11.76 0.82
C GLY A 596 -20.37 10.43 1.10
N GLN A 597 -21.01 10.27 2.26
CA GLN A 597 -21.84 9.10 2.56
C GLN A 597 -23.11 9.05 1.68
N GLU A 598 -23.66 10.19 1.29
CA GLU A 598 -24.82 10.30 0.40
C GLU A 598 -24.45 10.09 -1.09
N GLU A 599 -23.30 10.62 -1.51
CA GLU A 599 -22.79 10.55 -2.89
C GLU A 599 -21.99 9.27 -3.21
N ARG A 600 -21.79 8.40 -2.21
CA ARG A 600 -21.10 7.09 -2.31
C ARG A 600 -21.69 6.15 -3.37
N ARG A 601 -22.90 6.46 -3.88
CA ARG A 601 -23.66 5.67 -4.85
C ARG A 601 -23.56 6.15 -6.30
N THR A 602 -22.97 7.32 -6.59
CA THR A 602 -23.09 7.96 -7.91
C THR A 602 -21.79 8.43 -8.56
N SER A 603 -20.65 8.43 -7.85
CA SER A 603 -19.38 8.89 -8.44
C SER A 603 -18.69 7.82 -9.29
N ARG A 604 -19.13 7.67 -10.54
CA ARG A 604 -18.27 7.13 -11.59
C ARG A 604 -17.34 8.25 -12.03
N VAL A 605 -16.08 8.16 -11.64
CA VAL A 605 -15.03 8.93 -12.30
C VAL A 605 -14.57 8.11 -13.48
N ASP A 606 -14.77 8.62 -14.69
CA ASP A 606 -14.19 8.02 -15.89
C ASP A 606 -12.67 8.05 -15.77
N VAL A 607 -12.09 6.92 -15.37
CA VAL A 607 -10.68 6.60 -15.55
C VAL A 607 -10.62 5.77 -16.82
N ALA A 608 -10.59 6.42 -17.98
CA ALA A 608 -10.34 5.71 -19.23
C ALA A 608 -9.54 6.58 -20.19
N ALA A 609 -8.23 6.34 -20.22
CA ALA A 609 -7.42 6.47 -21.40
C ALA A 609 -6.73 5.12 -21.63
N GLY A 610 -6.89 4.53 -22.82
CA GLY A 610 -6.30 3.24 -23.19
C GLY A 610 -6.86 2.02 -22.43
N VAL A 611 -7.85 1.35 -23.02
CA VAL A 611 -8.31 0.03 -22.56
C VAL A 611 -7.68 -1.03 -23.46
N PHE A 612 -6.97 -1.97 -22.84
CA PHE A 612 -6.37 -3.14 -23.48
C PHE A 612 -7.24 -4.35 -23.19
N LEU A 613 -7.79 -4.95 -24.24
CA LEU A 613 -8.62 -6.14 -24.14
C LEU A 613 -7.78 -7.40 -24.39
N PRO A 614 -8.05 -8.51 -23.67
CA PRO A 614 -7.25 -9.71 -23.80
C PRO A 614 -7.47 -10.39 -25.15
N ASP A 615 -6.40 -10.85 -25.79
CA ASP A 615 -6.46 -11.86 -26.83
C ASP A 615 -6.68 -13.23 -26.17
N LEU A 616 -7.93 -13.70 -26.15
CA LEU A 616 -8.31 -14.95 -25.49
C LEU A 616 -7.59 -16.19 -26.05
N SER A 617 -7.12 -16.14 -27.30
CA SER A 617 -6.32 -17.23 -27.88
C SER A 617 -4.93 -17.30 -27.24
N GLN A 618 -4.34 -16.15 -26.90
CA GLN A 618 -3.09 -16.08 -26.16
C GLN A 618 -3.31 -16.37 -24.67
N THR A 619 -4.39 -15.85 -24.07
CA THR A 619 -4.77 -16.17 -22.69
C THR A 619 -4.86 -17.67 -22.46
N ARG A 620 -5.47 -18.42 -23.38
CA ARG A 620 -5.56 -19.89 -23.25
C ARG A 620 -4.18 -20.55 -23.13
N LYS A 621 -3.19 -20.13 -23.91
CA LYS A 621 -1.82 -20.66 -23.85
C LYS A 621 -1.17 -20.38 -22.50
N TYR A 622 -1.36 -19.17 -21.94
CA TYR A 622 -0.86 -18.83 -20.60
C TYR A 622 -1.55 -19.65 -19.51
N VAL A 623 -2.85 -19.87 -19.62
CA VAL A 623 -3.59 -20.71 -18.66
C VAL A 623 -3.10 -22.16 -18.69
N GLU A 624 -2.87 -22.71 -19.89
CA GLU A 624 -2.32 -24.05 -20.09
C GLU A 624 -0.88 -24.19 -19.56
N SER A 625 -0.08 -23.11 -19.52
CA SER A 625 1.29 -23.13 -19.01
C SER A 625 1.42 -22.97 -17.48
N ILE A 626 0.36 -22.55 -16.78
CA ILE A 626 0.40 -22.31 -15.31
C ILE A 626 0.87 -23.54 -14.51
N PRO A 627 0.38 -24.78 -14.74
CA PRO A 627 0.81 -25.93 -13.96
C PRO A 627 2.33 -26.17 -14.04
N GLU A 628 2.91 -26.02 -15.22
CA GLU A 628 4.34 -26.19 -15.45
C GLU A 628 5.15 -25.02 -14.86
N PHE A 629 4.67 -23.78 -15.03
CA PHE A 629 5.24 -22.59 -14.40
C PHE A 629 5.35 -22.74 -12.87
N VAL A 630 4.26 -23.17 -12.22
CA VAL A 630 4.23 -23.41 -10.76
C VAL A 630 5.14 -24.57 -10.36
N ARG A 631 5.19 -25.65 -11.15
CA ARG A 631 6.10 -26.79 -10.90
C ARG A 631 7.55 -26.34 -10.90
N LEU A 632 7.97 -25.56 -11.89
CA LEU A 632 9.34 -25.04 -12.06
C LEU A 632 9.68 -24.00 -10.99
N GLU A 633 8.78 -23.07 -10.66
CA GLU A 633 8.99 -22.15 -9.52
C GLU A 633 9.21 -22.94 -8.22
N GLY A 634 8.47 -24.04 -8.04
CA GLY A 634 8.63 -24.96 -6.92
C GLY A 634 9.95 -25.73 -6.89
N THR A 635 10.63 -25.96 -8.02
CA THR A 635 11.99 -26.54 -8.01
C THR A 635 13.01 -25.53 -7.51
N LEU A 636 12.88 -24.25 -7.90
CA LEU A 636 13.75 -23.17 -7.41
C LEU A 636 13.68 -23.03 -5.89
N GLN A 637 12.49 -23.20 -5.33
CA GLN A 637 12.29 -23.17 -3.89
C GLN A 637 13.03 -24.31 -3.17
N ARG A 638 13.06 -25.52 -3.74
CA ARG A 638 13.69 -26.70 -3.13
C ARG A 638 15.21 -26.66 -3.19
N GLU A 639 15.78 -26.05 -4.23
CA GLU A 639 17.23 -25.89 -4.40
C GLU A 639 17.87 -24.99 -3.33
N ASN A 640 17.06 -24.25 -2.55
CA ASN A 640 17.53 -23.25 -1.58
C ASN A 640 17.05 -23.51 -0.13
N ILE A 641 16.74 -24.76 0.23
CA ILE A 641 16.32 -25.16 1.59
C ILE A 641 17.52 -25.33 2.56
N PHE A 642 18.75 -25.01 2.14
CA PHE A 642 19.95 -25.09 3.00
C PHE A 642 20.49 -23.73 3.41
#